data_AF-A0AAN8WEF3-F1
#
_entry.id   AF-A0AAN8WEF3-F1
#
_cell.length_a   1.000
_cell.length_b   1.000
_cell.length_c   1.000
_cell.angle_alpha   90.00
_cell.angle_beta   90.00
_cell.angle_gamma   90.00
#
_symmetry.space_group_name_H-M   'P 1'
#
loop_
_entity.id
_entity.type
_entity.pdbx_description
1 polymer ?
#
loop_
_entity_poly.entity_id
_entity_poly.type
_entity_poly.pdbx_seq_one_letter_code
_entity_poly.pdbx_strand_id
1 'polypeptide(L)'
;MLSAVSHTGASSGSQVLRKVKGGVFCSNKYKSSILGFLRNGITQSAIAPDVKCLSSLPLQAQVVICGAGVVGNSIAYHLTKNGWTDVLVLDQNEIGSGTSHNGSGVLGLFKPSAERQIVHYSVSLIKSLQEQGHNLNFKQCGSLNLARTSDRAIALKRRLAYTKPSGLECVWLDRREIQRYHPILHTADLEGGVWVPDDAVADPYAVCCTLASLSQKQGARYMEGCRVERIITDEVPHSQIVPRVTQVLTSEGPIHCEYFVNASGMWSRNLGERSSPKVRIPAFPAEHFYLHTHRVMEALDGLPVVRDYDSHTFCLTRNQEFVIGGFDRHAKPAFDYGIPSNWRDTLKGDNEQFRPIRLAAEHRLPLLKEVQYQPLVNAPDNFTPDGKWILGETPEIDNYFVAVGMNGNSLQGAGGAGLAISEWIMYGAPVKEMLAFDVRRFIDLHNNRRYLKERTREVVGRHYEILYPGQCEYRLARKLRCSPIYSEQESRGAVFGTRMGFERPLYFDSTHKKGEPPTQIPDGTFRKPAFFDFVREEYQACRERVGIIDLSSFTKIEITSVGFDRNKQFDADESKSAGNQVVEYMQKLCSNDVNTPVGGVIHTGMQNERGGYENDCLLIRRTDNSFLMLAPTTQQTRIMDWMRRQITADACVSVSDVTSMYTVFSVVGPKSREMLSLTCNTNLRFHGHMAKEVNIAYASGVIVLSFTHMGEPGYTLIIPSEYTLHIYNQLMKIGHDYGIKNVGMYTMRSLRVEKFIPFWAEELDSSTTPYEVGRGYKVKLNKEYFIGKFALMRQANQGMKKRLAHFTLDDSFDLDKDIWPWGGEPIYRNGVYVGNTTSSTYGFTLNKMVCLGWVKNHEGKTVDPSYIINGAKFEIDIAGRKYPAQASLQPPKMHVVRMDGFASYRPKSRGIVA
;
A
#
# COMPACT_ATOMS: atom_id res chain seq x y z
N MET A 1 -28.83 28.10 -70.81
CA MET A 1 -29.36 29.34 -71.43
C MET A 1 -28.90 30.52 -70.59
N LEU A 2 -28.14 31.42 -71.24
CA LEU A 2 -27.77 32.81 -70.88
C LEU A 2 -26.87 32.99 -69.63
N SER A 3 -25.53 33.03 -69.77
CA SER A 3 -24.64 34.16 -70.19
C SER A 3 -24.37 35.15 -69.03
N ALA A 4 -23.19 35.18 -68.39
CA ALA A 4 -21.86 35.68 -68.82
C ALA A 4 -21.66 37.20 -68.61
N VAL A 5 -20.37 37.59 -68.47
CA VAL A 5 -19.75 38.94 -68.49
C VAL A 5 -19.68 39.60 -67.10
N SER A 6 -18.56 39.84 -66.39
CA SER A 6 -17.12 40.18 -66.60
C SER A 6 -16.77 41.66 -66.35
N HIS A 7 -15.55 41.89 -65.83
CA HIS A 7 -14.73 43.12 -65.81
C HIS A 7 -14.95 44.13 -64.65
N THR A 8 -13.98 44.84 -64.07
CA THR A 8 -12.49 44.95 -64.11
C THR A 8 -12.04 45.99 -63.06
N GLY A 9 -10.76 45.97 -62.66
CA GLY A 9 -9.98 47.17 -62.24
C GLY A 9 -9.73 47.31 -60.73
N ALA A 10 -8.51 47.10 -60.19
CA ALA A 10 -7.32 47.99 -60.19
C ALA A 10 -7.61 49.33 -59.46
N SER A 11 -6.84 49.89 -58.52
CA SER A 11 -5.41 49.79 -58.21
C SER A 11 -5.08 50.56 -56.90
N SER A 12 -4.01 50.13 -56.22
CA SER A 12 -2.96 50.92 -55.52
C SER A 12 -3.28 52.10 -54.59
N GLY A 13 -2.64 52.14 -53.41
CA GLY A 13 -2.36 53.39 -52.71
C GLY A 13 -1.90 53.23 -51.25
N SER A 14 -0.62 53.47 -51.02
CA SER A 14 0.17 53.21 -49.81
C SER A 14 0.27 54.39 -48.81
N GLN A 15 0.39 54.05 -47.52
CA GLN A 15 1.13 54.69 -46.42
C GLN A 15 0.79 56.13 -45.92
N VAL A 16 0.62 56.30 -44.60
CA VAL A 16 1.59 56.89 -43.62
C VAL A 16 0.86 57.34 -42.32
N LEU A 17 1.55 57.12 -41.20
CA LEU A 17 1.28 57.40 -39.78
C LEU A 17 0.85 58.82 -39.37
N ARG A 18 0.07 58.94 -38.27
CA ARG A 18 0.39 59.81 -37.11
C ARG A 18 -0.45 59.48 -35.85
N LYS A 19 0.21 59.53 -34.69
CA LYS A 19 -0.29 59.40 -33.30
C LYS A 19 -1.15 60.61 -32.88
N VAL A 20 -2.10 60.42 -31.94
CA VAL A 20 -2.09 60.99 -30.56
C VAL A 20 -3.45 60.80 -29.83
N LYS A 21 -3.37 60.20 -28.63
CA LYS A 21 -4.14 60.30 -27.35
C LYS A 21 -5.69 60.30 -27.32
N GLY A 22 -6.23 59.42 -26.46
CA GLY A 22 -7.34 59.76 -25.55
C GLY A 22 -8.38 58.66 -25.26
N GLY A 23 -8.34 58.08 -24.05
CA GLY A 23 -9.52 57.84 -23.20
C GLY A 23 -10.57 56.76 -23.52
N VAL A 24 -10.50 55.64 -22.77
CA VAL A 24 -11.57 55.07 -21.90
C VAL A 24 -12.89 54.54 -22.52
N PHE A 25 -13.03 53.21 -22.39
CA PHE A 25 -14.21 52.33 -22.17
C PHE A 25 -15.23 51.93 -23.25
N CYS A 26 -15.40 50.60 -23.29
CA CYS A 26 -16.57 49.78 -23.60
C CYS A 26 -17.27 49.90 -24.96
N SER A 27 -17.00 48.91 -25.82
CA SER A 27 -17.83 47.70 -25.96
C SER A 27 -17.51 47.09 -27.30
N ASN A 28 -17.28 45.77 -27.36
CA ASN A 28 -17.46 45.03 -28.61
C ASN A 28 -17.71 43.56 -28.30
N LYS A 29 -19.01 43.23 -28.32
CA LYS A 29 -19.51 41.93 -28.75
C LYS A 29 -18.91 41.61 -30.13
N TYR A 30 -18.84 40.31 -30.43
CA TYR A 30 -18.41 39.69 -31.68
C TYR A 30 -16.90 39.48 -31.84
N LYS A 31 -16.44 38.35 -31.28
CA LYS A 31 -15.48 37.43 -31.93
C LYS A 31 -15.56 36.06 -31.28
N SER A 32 -16.63 35.32 -31.57
CA SER A 32 -16.77 33.89 -31.27
C SER A 32 -17.44 33.17 -32.45
N SER A 33 -16.71 32.94 -33.54
CA SER A 33 -17.21 32.02 -34.58
C SER A 33 -16.16 31.33 -35.44
N ILE A 34 -14.85 31.42 -35.14
CA ILE A 34 -13.82 30.82 -36.02
C ILE A 34 -12.88 29.82 -35.32
N LEU A 35 -13.02 29.59 -33.99
CA LEU A 35 -12.24 28.57 -33.28
C LEU A 35 -12.99 27.26 -32.99
N GLY A 36 -14.24 27.12 -33.45
CA GLY A 36 -15.07 25.93 -33.20
C GLY A 36 -14.93 24.78 -34.20
N PHE A 37 -14.15 24.93 -35.28
CA PHE A 37 -14.24 24.04 -36.44
C PHE A 37 -13.11 23.00 -36.61
N LEU A 38 -12.19 22.86 -35.64
CA LEU A 38 -11.08 21.89 -35.71
C LEU A 38 -11.12 20.79 -34.62
N ARG A 39 -12.27 20.59 -33.95
CA ARG A 39 -12.44 19.56 -32.89
C ARG A 39 -13.05 18.22 -33.36
N ASN A 40 -13.46 18.07 -34.62
CA ASN A 40 -14.25 16.93 -35.09
C ASN A 40 -13.42 15.84 -35.79
N GLY A 41 -12.42 15.27 -35.09
CA GLY A 41 -11.68 14.08 -35.55
C GLY A 41 -12.07 12.78 -34.84
N ILE A 42 -12.82 12.86 -33.74
CA ILE A 42 -13.34 11.72 -33.00
C ILE A 42 -14.84 11.72 -33.22
N THR A 43 -15.43 10.59 -33.61
CA THR A 43 -16.89 10.42 -33.61
C THR A 43 -17.38 10.48 -32.17
N GLN A 44 -17.58 11.70 -31.67
CA GLN A 44 -18.20 12.03 -30.40
C GLN A 44 -19.70 11.75 -30.53
N SER A 45 -20.20 10.70 -29.87
CA SER A 45 -21.57 10.77 -29.37
C SER A 45 -21.56 11.86 -28.29
N ALA A 46 -22.09 13.04 -28.61
CA ALA A 46 -22.17 14.18 -27.71
C ALA A 46 -23.12 13.86 -26.54
N ILE A 47 -22.59 13.24 -25.48
CA ILE A 47 -23.22 13.20 -24.16
C ILE A 47 -22.50 14.28 -23.34
N ALA A 48 -22.91 15.53 -23.51
CA ALA A 48 -22.57 16.54 -22.51
C ALA A 48 -23.30 16.18 -21.20
N PRO A 49 -22.67 16.31 -20.03
CA PRO A 49 -23.37 16.07 -18.77
C PRO A 49 -24.55 17.04 -18.66
N ASP A 50 -25.78 16.53 -18.57
CA ASP A 50 -26.97 17.32 -18.22
C ASP A 50 -26.94 17.58 -16.71
N VAL A 51 -26.00 18.45 -16.31
CA VAL A 51 -25.74 18.85 -14.92
C VAL A 51 -25.83 20.37 -14.85
N LYS A 52 -26.76 20.88 -14.05
CA LYS A 52 -26.92 22.32 -13.80
C LYS A 52 -25.90 22.80 -12.77
N CYS A 53 -24.90 23.55 -13.21
CA CYS A 53 -23.92 24.15 -12.32
C CYS A 53 -24.47 25.39 -11.61
N LEU A 54 -24.04 25.61 -10.37
CA LEU A 54 -24.33 26.82 -9.60
C LEU A 54 -23.66 28.04 -10.25
N SER A 55 -24.34 29.18 -10.23
CA SER A 55 -23.80 30.47 -10.65
C SER A 55 -23.02 31.20 -9.55
N SER A 56 -23.20 30.80 -8.29
CA SER A 56 -22.54 31.39 -7.13
C SER A 56 -22.22 30.33 -6.08
N LEU A 57 -21.07 30.50 -5.42
CA LEU A 57 -20.62 29.59 -4.37
C LEU A 57 -21.54 29.72 -3.13
N PRO A 58 -22.02 28.60 -2.55
CA PRO A 58 -22.78 28.64 -1.31
C PRO A 58 -21.84 28.92 -0.12
N LEU A 59 -22.39 29.51 0.95
CA LEU A 59 -21.62 29.82 2.17
C LEU A 59 -21.20 28.57 2.96
N GLN A 60 -21.98 27.49 2.83
CA GLN A 60 -21.72 26.22 3.51
C GLN A 60 -22.17 25.00 2.70
N ALA A 61 -21.51 23.87 2.95
CA ALA A 61 -21.93 22.54 2.54
C ALA A 61 -21.38 21.52 3.54
N GLN A 62 -22.14 20.48 3.88
CA GLN A 62 -21.68 19.42 4.77
C GLN A 62 -20.42 18.72 4.22
N VAL A 63 -20.44 18.34 2.93
CA VAL A 63 -19.31 17.68 2.26
C VAL A 63 -18.88 18.47 1.02
N VAL A 64 -17.62 18.86 0.94
CA VAL A 64 -17.00 19.46 -0.25
C VAL A 64 -16.07 18.46 -0.92
N ILE A 65 -16.34 18.14 -2.19
CA ILE A 65 -15.53 17.25 -3.02
C ILE A 65 -14.77 18.09 -4.06
N CYS A 66 -13.44 18.02 -4.02
CA CYS A 66 -12.58 18.69 -5.00
C CYS A 66 -12.21 17.73 -6.14
N GLY A 67 -12.71 18.02 -7.34
CA GLY A 67 -12.49 17.28 -8.58
C GLY A 67 -13.76 16.55 -9.04
N ALA A 68 -14.31 16.96 -10.19
CA ALA A 68 -15.47 16.34 -10.84
C ALA A 68 -15.06 15.29 -11.89
N GLY A 69 -13.97 14.56 -11.62
CA GLY A 69 -13.61 13.35 -12.36
C GLY A 69 -14.43 12.14 -11.93
N VAL A 70 -14.19 10.98 -12.56
CA VAL A 70 -15.00 9.77 -12.31
C VAL A 70 -14.99 9.32 -10.85
N VAL A 71 -13.87 9.50 -10.14
CA VAL A 71 -13.75 9.15 -8.71
C VAL A 71 -14.55 10.12 -7.83
N GLY A 72 -14.43 11.43 -8.05
CA GLY A 72 -15.19 12.43 -7.27
C GLY A 72 -16.70 12.31 -7.48
N ASN A 73 -17.14 12.11 -8.72
CA ASN A 73 -18.55 11.86 -9.03
C ASN A 73 -19.06 10.53 -8.46
N SER A 74 -18.20 9.51 -8.37
CA SER A 74 -18.55 8.27 -7.68
C SER A 74 -18.77 8.49 -6.18
N ILE A 75 -17.94 9.29 -5.52
CA ILE A 75 -18.12 9.63 -4.09
C ILE A 75 -19.42 10.42 -3.89
N ALA A 76 -19.69 11.43 -4.72
CA ALA A 76 -20.93 12.20 -4.69
C ALA A 76 -22.17 11.30 -4.87
N TYR A 77 -22.11 10.36 -5.82
CA TYR A 77 -23.19 9.41 -6.09
C TYR A 77 -23.48 8.52 -4.88
N HIS A 78 -22.44 7.99 -4.23
CA HIS A 78 -22.64 7.11 -3.07
C HIS A 78 -23.12 7.87 -1.83
N LEU A 79 -22.66 9.11 -1.59
CA LEU A 79 -23.18 9.94 -0.52
C LEU A 79 -24.67 10.26 -0.72
N THR A 80 -25.02 10.79 -1.89
CA THR A 80 -26.41 11.17 -2.21
C THR A 80 -27.36 9.98 -2.27
N LYS A 81 -26.90 8.82 -2.78
CA LYS A 81 -27.66 7.56 -2.73
C LYS A 81 -28.00 7.10 -1.31
N ASN A 82 -27.16 7.46 -0.33
CA ASN A 82 -27.40 7.19 1.09
C ASN A 82 -28.07 8.36 1.82
N GLY A 83 -28.66 9.31 1.10
CA GLY A 83 -29.45 10.41 1.66
C GLY A 83 -28.66 11.64 2.08
N TRP A 84 -27.34 11.69 1.86
CA TRP A 84 -26.54 12.88 2.11
C TRP A 84 -26.67 13.85 0.93
N THR A 85 -27.56 14.83 1.07
CA THR A 85 -27.89 15.77 -0.02
C THR A 85 -27.07 17.05 0.01
N ASP A 86 -26.50 17.44 1.17
CA ASP A 86 -25.67 18.65 1.28
C ASP A 86 -24.22 18.40 0.84
N VAL A 87 -24.07 18.01 -0.43
CA VAL A 87 -22.80 17.67 -1.06
C VAL A 87 -22.51 18.68 -2.17
N LEU A 88 -21.35 19.32 -2.14
CA LEU A 88 -20.87 20.24 -3.17
C LEU A 88 -19.64 19.66 -3.88
N VAL A 89 -19.73 19.52 -5.21
CA VAL A 89 -18.61 19.12 -6.07
C VAL A 89 -18.06 20.35 -6.79
N LEU A 90 -16.76 20.59 -6.63
CA LEU A 90 -16.05 21.71 -7.23
C LEU A 90 -15.03 21.21 -8.27
N ASP A 91 -15.03 21.80 -9.45
CA ASP A 91 -13.99 21.59 -10.45
C ASP A 91 -13.42 22.91 -10.97
N GLN A 92 -12.11 22.97 -11.16
CA GLN A 92 -11.43 24.17 -11.64
C GLN A 92 -11.70 24.45 -13.14
N ASN A 93 -12.15 23.45 -13.88
CA ASN A 93 -12.55 23.55 -15.28
C ASN A 93 -13.96 22.97 -15.42
N GLU A 94 -14.13 21.88 -16.16
CA GLU A 94 -15.40 21.25 -16.48
C GLU A 94 -15.46 19.80 -15.93
N ILE A 95 -16.66 19.26 -15.77
CA ILE A 95 -16.90 17.88 -15.35
C ILE A 95 -16.18 16.91 -16.30
N GLY A 96 -15.32 16.05 -15.73
CA GLY A 96 -14.54 15.06 -16.49
C GLY A 96 -13.33 15.61 -17.26
N SER A 97 -13.02 16.91 -17.15
CA SER A 97 -11.93 17.57 -17.91
C SER A 97 -10.50 17.20 -17.48
N GLY A 98 -10.35 16.46 -16.36
CA GLY A 98 -9.06 15.88 -15.93
C GLY A 98 -8.65 14.65 -16.76
N THR A 99 -7.92 13.73 -16.15
CA THR A 99 -7.44 12.51 -16.85
C THR A 99 -8.54 11.49 -17.14
N SER A 100 -9.73 11.66 -16.57
CA SER A 100 -10.83 10.68 -16.60
C SER A 100 -11.36 10.37 -18.01
N HIS A 101 -11.33 11.31 -18.96
CA HIS A 101 -11.83 11.08 -20.31
C HIS A 101 -10.84 10.33 -21.23
N ASN A 102 -9.55 10.27 -20.86
CA ASN A 102 -8.50 9.64 -21.68
C ASN A 102 -8.20 8.18 -21.30
N GLY A 103 -8.95 7.59 -20.35
CA GLY A 103 -8.72 6.23 -19.90
C GLY A 103 -9.05 5.17 -20.96
N SER A 104 -8.41 3.99 -20.86
CA SER A 104 -8.67 2.85 -21.75
C SER A 104 -10.11 2.31 -21.69
N GLY A 105 -10.83 2.56 -20.60
CA GLY A 105 -12.18 2.02 -20.38
C GLY A 105 -12.21 0.58 -19.88
N VAL A 106 -11.04 -0.04 -19.62
CA VAL A 106 -10.93 -1.46 -19.25
C VAL A 106 -11.36 -1.71 -17.81
N LEU A 107 -12.18 -2.74 -17.62
CA LEU A 107 -12.68 -3.23 -16.34
C LEU A 107 -12.26 -4.69 -16.13
N GLY A 108 -11.09 -4.88 -15.54
CA GLY A 108 -10.50 -6.21 -15.28
C GLY A 108 -10.56 -6.71 -13.84
N LEU A 109 -11.04 -7.93 -13.64
CA LEU A 109 -11.25 -8.56 -12.33
C LEU A 109 -10.10 -9.48 -11.90
N PHE A 110 -9.19 -9.86 -12.82
CA PHE A 110 -8.08 -10.77 -12.54
C PHE A 110 -6.92 -10.12 -11.77
N LYS A 111 -7.19 -9.77 -10.51
CA LYS A 111 -6.34 -8.96 -9.62
C LYS A 111 -6.22 -9.60 -8.23
N PRO A 112 -5.25 -9.17 -7.40
CA PRO A 112 -5.22 -9.52 -5.98
C PRO A 112 -6.55 -9.21 -5.27
N SER A 113 -6.89 -9.99 -4.24
CA SER A 113 -8.22 -9.99 -3.61
C SER A 113 -8.71 -8.60 -3.17
N ALA A 114 -7.88 -7.83 -2.45
CA ALA A 114 -8.26 -6.51 -1.94
C ALA A 114 -8.63 -5.52 -3.07
N GLU A 115 -7.81 -5.48 -4.14
CA GLU A 115 -8.05 -4.62 -5.30
C GLU A 115 -9.26 -5.11 -6.11
N ARG A 116 -9.38 -6.43 -6.30
CA ARG A 116 -10.50 -7.02 -7.02
C ARG A 116 -11.84 -6.72 -6.35
N GLN A 117 -11.94 -6.72 -5.03
CA GLN A 117 -13.22 -6.42 -4.35
C GLN A 117 -13.73 -5.02 -4.70
N ILE A 118 -12.82 -4.04 -4.81
CA ILE A 118 -13.15 -2.68 -5.24
C ILE A 118 -13.60 -2.67 -6.70
N VAL A 119 -12.82 -3.32 -7.58
CA VAL A 119 -13.12 -3.35 -9.03
C VAL A 119 -14.40 -4.12 -9.33
N HIS A 120 -14.66 -5.23 -8.64
CA HIS A 120 -15.88 -6.03 -8.80
C HIS A 120 -17.13 -5.19 -8.53
N TYR A 121 -17.10 -4.35 -7.50
CA TYR A 121 -18.20 -3.43 -7.25
C TYR A 121 -18.31 -2.39 -8.38
N SER A 122 -17.20 -1.83 -8.87
CA SER A 122 -17.23 -0.90 -10.02
C SER A 122 -17.89 -1.53 -11.25
N VAL A 123 -17.53 -2.77 -11.60
CA VAL A 123 -18.15 -3.52 -12.71
C VAL A 123 -19.65 -3.69 -12.49
N SER A 124 -20.02 -4.14 -11.29
CA SER A 124 -21.43 -4.37 -10.92
C SER A 124 -22.25 -3.08 -11.01
N LEU A 125 -21.70 -1.96 -10.54
CA LEU A 125 -22.34 -0.64 -10.60
C LEU A 125 -22.56 -0.20 -12.05
N ILE A 126 -21.50 -0.23 -12.87
CA ILE A 126 -21.58 0.21 -14.28
C ILE A 126 -22.56 -0.66 -15.06
N LYS A 127 -22.52 -1.98 -14.86
CA LYS A 127 -23.48 -2.91 -15.48
C LYS A 127 -24.92 -2.58 -15.07
N SER A 128 -25.17 -2.37 -13.77
CA SER A 128 -26.50 -2.01 -13.29
C SER A 128 -27.00 -0.67 -13.84
N LEU A 129 -26.13 0.33 -13.97
CA LEU A 129 -26.50 1.63 -14.56
C LEU A 129 -26.82 1.49 -16.06
N GLN A 130 -26.09 0.64 -16.80
CA GLN A 130 -26.42 0.32 -18.19
C GLN A 130 -27.81 -0.34 -18.29
N GLU A 131 -28.10 -1.30 -17.42
CA GLU A 131 -29.40 -1.99 -17.35
C GLU A 131 -30.56 -1.05 -16.97
N GLN A 132 -30.28 0.02 -16.22
CA GLN A 132 -31.24 1.10 -15.89
C GLN A 132 -31.49 2.07 -17.06
N GLY A 133 -30.86 1.87 -18.22
CA GLY A 133 -31.09 2.65 -19.44
C GLY A 133 -30.08 3.76 -19.70
N HIS A 134 -28.99 3.86 -18.92
CA HIS A 134 -27.89 4.78 -19.22
C HIS A 134 -26.99 4.19 -20.31
N ASN A 135 -26.69 4.95 -21.36
CA ASN A 135 -25.75 4.48 -22.39
C ASN A 135 -24.30 4.69 -21.94
N LEU A 136 -23.70 3.64 -21.37
CA LEU A 136 -22.32 3.64 -20.88
C LEU A 136 -21.36 2.91 -21.82
N ASN A 137 -21.88 2.41 -22.95
CA ASN A 137 -21.18 1.51 -23.87
C ASN A 137 -20.52 0.34 -23.14
N PHE A 138 -21.18 -0.19 -22.11
CA PHE A 138 -20.69 -1.32 -21.34
C PHE A 138 -20.78 -2.60 -22.18
N LYS A 139 -19.63 -3.24 -22.41
CA LYS A 139 -19.53 -4.51 -23.12
C LYS A 139 -18.75 -5.51 -22.29
N GLN A 140 -19.42 -6.57 -21.84
CA GLN A 140 -18.79 -7.72 -21.17
C GLN A 140 -18.15 -8.64 -22.21
N CYS A 141 -17.00 -8.23 -22.74
CA CYS A 141 -16.25 -8.92 -23.80
C CYS A 141 -15.19 -9.91 -23.27
N GLY A 142 -15.00 -9.96 -21.95
CA GLY A 142 -13.96 -10.74 -21.28
C GLY A 142 -12.54 -10.26 -21.58
N SER A 143 -11.56 -10.98 -21.02
CA SER A 143 -10.14 -10.69 -21.26
C SER A 143 -9.25 -11.93 -21.36
N LEU A 144 -8.20 -11.80 -22.17
CA LEU A 144 -7.12 -12.75 -22.33
C LEU A 144 -5.84 -12.19 -21.69
N ASN A 145 -5.39 -12.85 -20.63
CA ASN A 145 -4.22 -12.47 -19.85
C ASN A 145 -3.08 -13.42 -20.21
N LEU A 146 -2.13 -12.96 -21.03
CA LEU A 146 -1.20 -13.84 -21.75
C LEU A 146 0.09 -14.12 -20.98
N ALA A 147 0.68 -15.30 -21.21
CA ALA A 147 2.01 -15.68 -20.76
C ALA A 147 2.90 -16.06 -21.95
N ARG A 148 4.00 -15.34 -22.13
CA ARG A 148 5.05 -15.65 -23.11
C ARG A 148 6.18 -16.48 -22.50
N THR A 149 6.35 -16.37 -21.19
CA THR A 149 7.42 -17.07 -20.45
C THR A 149 6.84 -18.08 -19.47
N SER A 150 7.62 -19.12 -19.16
CA SER A 150 7.22 -20.15 -18.20
C SER A 150 6.99 -19.58 -16.80
N ASP A 151 7.76 -18.56 -16.39
CA ASP A 151 7.56 -17.86 -15.12
C ASP A 151 6.28 -17.01 -15.12
N ARG A 152 5.93 -16.35 -16.23
CA ARG A 152 4.63 -15.69 -16.34
C ARG A 152 3.50 -16.70 -16.23
N ALA A 153 3.63 -17.86 -16.86
CA ALA A 153 2.64 -18.93 -16.74
C ALA A 153 2.47 -19.37 -15.28
N ILE A 154 3.55 -19.52 -14.51
CA ILE A 154 3.49 -19.80 -13.07
C ILE A 154 2.77 -18.66 -12.34
N ALA A 155 3.14 -17.40 -12.58
CA ALA A 155 2.53 -16.25 -11.93
C ALA A 155 1.00 -16.18 -12.15
N LEU A 156 0.56 -16.42 -13.39
CA LEU A 156 -0.85 -16.45 -13.75
C LEU A 156 -1.57 -17.68 -13.16
N LYS A 157 -0.96 -18.86 -13.16
CA LYS A 157 -1.53 -20.07 -12.53
C LYS A 157 -1.67 -19.92 -11.01
N ARG A 158 -0.73 -19.26 -10.34
CA ARG A 158 -0.87 -18.89 -8.92
C ARG A 158 -2.06 -17.97 -8.70
N ARG A 159 -2.21 -16.94 -9.55
CA ARG A 159 -3.36 -16.04 -9.48
C ARG A 159 -4.67 -16.78 -9.72
N LEU A 160 -4.72 -17.65 -10.73
CA LEU A 160 -5.85 -18.51 -11.03
C LEU A 160 -6.25 -19.36 -9.82
N ALA A 161 -5.28 -20.01 -9.18
CA ALA A 161 -5.51 -20.89 -8.02
C ALA A 161 -6.24 -20.17 -6.87
N TYR A 162 -5.85 -18.96 -6.48
CA TYR A 162 -6.55 -18.21 -5.42
C TYR A 162 -7.78 -17.43 -5.90
N THR A 163 -7.89 -17.17 -7.19
CA THR A 163 -9.01 -16.41 -7.76
C THR A 163 -10.25 -17.29 -7.87
N LYS A 164 -10.11 -18.53 -8.36
CA LYS A 164 -11.24 -19.43 -8.61
C LYS A 164 -12.12 -19.72 -7.37
N PRO A 165 -11.57 -20.04 -6.18
CA PRO A 165 -12.39 -20.36 -5.01
C PRO A 165 -13.20 -19.18 -4.45
N SER A 166 -12.83 -17.96 -4.83
CA SER A 166 -13.54 -16.75 -4.42
C SER A 166 -14.68 -16.33 -5.35
N GLY A 167 -15.02 -17.18 -6.33
CA GLY A 167 -16.23 -17.04 -7.15
C GLY A 167 -16.04 -16.34 -8.49
N LEU A 168 -14.83 -15.87 -8.84
CA LEU A 168 -14.58 -15.32 -10.18
C LEU A 168 -14.30 -16.46 -11.17
N GLU A 169 -15.11 -16.55 -12.22
CA GLU A 169 -14.87 -17.47 -13.31
C GLU A 169 -13.57 -17.07 -14.05
N CYS A 170 -12.65 -18.01 -14.14
CA CYS A 170 -11.42 -17.85 -14.91
C CYS A 170 -10.84 -19.22 -15.25
N VAL A 171 -10.25 -19.33 -16.43
CA VAL A 171 -9.79 -20.61 -16.99
C VAL A 171 -8.43 -20.42 -17.65
N TRP A 172 -7.53 -21.39 -17.41
CA TRP A 172 -6.28 -21.46 -18.17
C TRP A 172 -6.57 -21.99 -19.57
N LEU A 173 -6.09 -21.29 -20.59
CA LEU A 173 -6.21 -21.66 -21.99
C LEU A 173 -4.83 -21.96 -22.58
N ASP A 174 -4.78 -22.98 -23.43
CA ASP A 174 -3.64 -23.20 -24.32
C ASP A 174 -3.66 -22.23 -25.52
N ARG A 175 -2.58 -22.21 -26.31
CA ARG A 175 -2.46 -21.34 -27.49
C ARG A 175 -3.56 -21.54 -28.54
N ARG A 176 -4.06 -22.76 -28.74
CA ARG A 176 -5.11 -23.08 -29.73
C ARG A 176 -6.45 -22.55 -29.24
N GLU A 177 -6.73 -22.70 -27.95
CA GLU A 177 -7.93 -22.15 -27.32
C GLU A 177 -7.94 -20.63 -27.35
N ILE A 178 -6.80 -19.98 -27.04
CA ILE A 178 -6.65 -18.52 -27.16
C ILE A 178 -6.94 -18.06 -28.59
N GLN A 179 -6.43 -18.76 -29.61
CA GLN A 179 -6.70 -18.44 -31.01
C GLN A 179 -8.20 -18.51 -31.35
N ARG A 180 -8.96 -19.43 -30.73
CA ARG A 180 -10.41 -19.52 -30.95
C ARG A 180 -11.16 -18.32 -30.38
N TYR A 181 -10.73 -17.81 -29.22
CA TYR A 181 -11.31 -16.60 -28.61
C TYR A 181 -10.92 -15.32 -29.34
N HIS A 182 -9.71 -15.27 -29.91
CA HIS A 182 -9.21 -14.09 -30.61
C HIS A 182 -8.51 -14.47 -31.92
N PRO A 183 -9.26 -14.70 -33.03
CA PRO A 183 -8.75 -15.32 -34.27
C PRO A 183 -7.64 -14.56 -35.00
N ILE A 184 -7.48 -13.26 -34.73
CA ILE A 184 -6.45 -12.40 -35.33
C ILE A 184 -5.20 -12.25 -34.43
N LEU A 185 -5.19 -12.90 -33.26
CA LEU A 185 -4.06 -12.85 -32.34
C LEU A 185 -2.93 -13.75 -32.85
N HIS A 186 -1.69 -13.29 -32.78
CA HIS A 186 -0.55 -14.18 -32.94
C HIS A 186 -0.35 -14.94 -31.62
N THR A 187 -0.38 -16.28 -31.64
CA THR A 187 -0.33 -17.13 -30.43
C THR A 187 0.81 -18.14 -30.40
N ALA A 188 1.61 -18.23 -31.46
CA ALA A 188 2.62 -19.28 -31.61
C ALA A 188 3.72 -19.23 -30.52
N ASP A 189 4.03 -18.04 -30.03
CA ASP A 189 5.04 -17.75 -29.00
C ASP A 189 4.50 -17.77 -27.56
N LEU A 190 3.26 -18.22 -27.35
CA LEU A 190 2.63 -18.27 -26.03
C LEU A 190 2.76 -19.63 -25.37
N GLU A 191 3.05 -19.61 -24.07
CA GLU A 191 2.90 -20.75 -23.16
C GLU A 191 1.41 -21.04 -22.86
N GLY A 192 0.58 -20.00 -22.96
CA GLY A 192 -0.86 -20.02 -22.69
C GLY A 192 -1.32 -18.69 -22.10
N GLY A 193 -2.46 -18.71 -21.41
CA GLY A 193 -3.03 -17.51 -20.80
C GLY A 193 -4.27 -17.81 -19.97
N VAL A 194 -4.81 -16.77 -19.33
CA VAL A 194 -6.02 -16.87 -18.51
C VAL A 194 -7.16 -16.09 -19.18
N TRP A 195 -8.24 -16.80 -19.47
CA TRP A 195 -9.52 -16.25 -19.90
C TRP A 195 -10.36 -15.85 -18.69
N VAL A 196 -10.97 -14.66 -18.75
CA VAL A 196 -11.81 -14.10 -17.71
C VAL A 196 -13.07 -13.52 -18.37
N PRO A 197 -14.20 -14.24 -18.38
CA PRO A 197 -15.40 -13.83 -19.13
C PRO A 197 -16.11 -12.61 -18.54
N ASP A 198 -15.95 -12.37 -17.23
CA ASP A 198 -16.61 -11.24 -16.54
C ASP A 198 -15.87 -9.91 -16.70
N ASP A 199 -14.68 -9.90 -17.33
CA ASP A 199 -14.01 -8.66 -17.68
C ASP A 199 -14.81 -7.89 -18.74
N ALA A 200 -14.74 -6.57 -18.69
CA ALA A 200 -15.54 -5.70 -19.53
C ALA A 200 -14.78 -4.46 -19.99
N VAL A 201 -15.40 -3.72 -20.90
CA VAL A 201 -15.01 -2.36 -21.28
C VAL A 201 -16.22 -1.44 -21.16
N ALA A 202 -15.99 -0.18 -20.82
CA ALA A 202 -17.02 0.86 -20.81
C ALA A 202 -16.43 2.20 -21.25
N ASP A 203 -17.28 3.14 -21.64
CA ASP A 203 -16.86 4.51 -21.93
C ASP A 203 -16.60 5.27 -20.62
N PRO A 204 -15.34 5.66 -20.32
CA PRO A 204 -15.02 6.30 -19.06
C PRO A 204 -15.67 7.69 -18.90
N TYR A 205 -15.86 8.42 -20.00
CA TYR A 205 -16.48 9.73 -19.98
C TYR A 205 -17.99 9.62 -19.76
N ALA A 206 -18.66 8.70 -20.45
CA ALA A 206 -20.08 8.45 -20.27
C ALA A 206 -20.42 8.02 -18.83
N VAL A 207 -19.57 7.17 -18.22
CA VAL A 207 -19.71 6.79 -16.79
C VAL A 207 -19.53 8.02 -15.88
N CYS A 208 -18.51 8.84 -16.12
CA CYS A 208 -18.26 10.06 -15.35
C CYS A 208 -19.46 11.01 -15.37
N CYS A 209 -20.00 11.31 -16.55
CA CYS A 209 -21.15 12.19 -16.74
C CYS A 209 -22.43 11.61 -16.14
N THR A 210 -22.65 10.31 -16.27
CA THR A 210 -23.83 9.63 -15.71
C THR A 210 -23.83 9.69 -14.18
N LEU A 211 -22.69 9.41 -13.54
CA LEU A 211 -22.56 9.52 -12.08
C LEU A 211 -22.80 10.97 -11.62
N ALA A 212 -22.31 11.97 -12.34
CA ALA A 212 -22.56 13.37 -12.02
C ALA A 212 -24.05 13.73 -12.10
N SER A 213 -24.72 13.35 -13.19
CA SER A 213 -26.15 13.60 -13.37
C SER A 213 -27.00 12.90 -12.30
N LEU A 214 -26.69 11.65 -11.97
CA LEU A 214 -27.40 10.91 -10.92
C LEU A 214 -27.20 11.53 -9.54
N SER A 215 -25.98 11.95 -9.21
CA SER A 215 -25.68 12.63 -7.96
C SER A 215 -26.47 13.93 -7.83
N GLN A 216 -26.53 14.72 -8.91
CA GLN A 216 -27.31 15.96 -8.92
C GLN A 216 -28.81 15.71 -8.75
N LYS A 217 -29.37 14.73 -9.46
CA LYS A 217 -30.79 14.35 -9.31
C LYS A 217 -31.14 13.92 -7.88
N GLN A 218 -30.15 13.44 -7.13
CA GLN A 218 -30.26 13.02 -5.73
C GLN A 218 -29.85 14.11 -4.73
N GLY A 219 -29.52 15.32 -5.17
CA GLY A 219 -29.33 16.50 -4.31
C GLY A 219 -27.93 17.12 -4.33
N ALA A 220 -26.92 16.49 -4.94
CA ALA A 220 -25.58 17.09 -5.02
C ALA A 220 -25.59 18.38 -5.87
N ARG A 221 -24.81 19.35 -5.43
CA ARG A 221 -24.59 20.63 -6.11
C ARG A 221 -23.24 20.62 -6.82
N TYR A 222 -23.14 21.27 -7.97
CA TYR A 222 -21.94 21.31 -8.79
C TYR A 222 -21.54 22.75 -9.09
N MET A 223 -20.24 23.04 -9.11
CA MET A 223 -19.70 24.32 -9.58
C MET A 223 -18.41 24.10 -10.38
N GLU A 224 -18.49 24.40 -11.68
CA GLU A 224 -17.37 24.43 -12.61
C GLU A 224 -16.65 25.78 -12.56
N GLY A 225 -15.41 25.84 -13.07
CA GLY A 225 -14.59 27.05 -13.03
C GLY A 225 -14.16 27.50 -11.62
N CYS A 226 -14.40 26.69 -10.59
CA CYS A 226 -14.12 27.00 -9.19
C CYS A 226 -12.88 26.21 -8.71
N ARG A 227 -11.74 26.90 -8.63
CA ARG A 227 -10.48 26.27 -8.21
C ARG A 227 -10.39 26.27 -6.69
N VAL A 228 -10.23 25.09 -6.10
CA VAL A 228 -9.88 24.96 -4.68
C VAL A 228 -8.42 25.37 -4.46
N GLU A 229 -8.20 26.25 -3.50
CA GLU A 229 -6.91 26.88 -3.26
C GLU A 229 -6.22 26.36 -2.01
N ARG A 230 -6.96 26.23 -0.91
CA ARG A 230 -6.41 25.85 0.40
C ARG A 230 -7.52 25.34 1.31
N ILE A 231 -7.16 24.43 2.20
CA ILE A 231 -8.01 23.96 3.29
C ILE A 231 -7.54 24.66 4.58
N ILE A 232 -8.50 25.17 5.33
CA ILE A 232 -8.34 25.82 6.63
C ILE A 232 -8.93 24.89 7.69
N THR A 233 -8.27 24.85 8.84
CA THR A 233 -8.66 24.04 9.98
C THR A 233 -9.03 24.89 11.17
N ASP A 234 -9.52 24.26 12.23
CA ASP A 234 -9.57 24.88 13.55
C ASP A 234 -8.17 25.17 14.10
N GLU A 235 -8.10 26.13 15.02
CA GLU A 235 -6.89 26.46 15.75
C GLU A 235 -6.82 25.57 17.01
N VAL A 236 -6.11 24.44 16.90
CA VAL A 236 -5.78 23.58 18.05
C VAL A 236 -4.29 23.67 18.39
N PRO A 237 -3.89 23.53 19.67
CA PRO A 237 -2.49 23.43 20.05
C PRO A 237 -1.81 22.31 19.27
N HIS A 238 -0.87 22.68 18.39
CA HIS A 238 -0.27 21.82 17.36
C HIS A 238 0.45 20.55 17.88
N SER A 239 0.55 20.36 19.20
CA SER A 239 1.31 19.27 19.82
C SER A 239 0.45 18.15 20.42
N GLN A 240 -0.88 18.28 20.51
CA GLN A 240 -1.71 17.30 21.23
C GLN A 240 -2.90 16.74 20.46
N ILE A 241 -3.55 17.53 19.60
CA ILE A 241 -4.81 17.14 18.93
C ILE A 241 -4.65 17.33 17.41
N VAL A 242 -5.30 16.44 16.64
CA VAL A 242 -5.35 16.57 15.18
C VAL A 242 -6.35 17.67 14.81
N PRO A 243 -5.95 18.73 14.07
CA PRO A 243 -6.86 19.79 13.66
C PRO A 243 -7.92 19.25 12.68
N ARG A 244 -9.11 19.84 12.68
CA ARG A 244 -10.24 19.44 11.82
C ARG A 244 -10.50 20.46 10.72
N VAL A 245 -10.96 20.01 9.55
CA VAL A 245 -11.46 20.87 8.48
C VAL A 245 -12.56 21.81 8.99
N THR A 246 -12.46 23.10 8.66
CA THR A 246 -13.50 24.11 8.97
C THR A 246 -13.95 24.88 7.73
N GLN A 247 -13.04 25.10 6.78
CA GLN A 247 -13.31 25.95 5.62
C GLN A 247 -12.43 25.56 4.42
N VAL A 248 -12.98 25.71 3.22
CA VAL A 248 -12.28 25.55 1.95
C VAL A 248 -12.21 26.91 1.26
N LEU A 249 -10.99 27.37 0.97
CA LEU A 249 -10.77 28.58 0.18
C LEU A 249 -10.76 28.23 -1.30
N THR A 250 -11.52 28.99 -2.09
CA THR A 250 -11.64 28.81 -3.54
C THR A 250 -11.41 30.12 -4.27
N SER A 251 -11.28 30.06 -5.60
CA SER A 251 -11.24 31.26 -6.46
C SER A 251 -12.51 32.12 -6.38
N GLU A 252 -13.62 31.55 -5.92
CA GLU A 252 -14.95 32.18 -5.81
C GLU A 252 -15.29 32.59 -4.37
N GLY A 253 -14.31 32.52 -3.47
CA GLY A 253 -14.46 32.83 -2.05
C GLY A 253 -14.42 31.58 -1.15
N PRO A 254 -14.58 31.78 0.17
CA PRO A 254 -14.56 30.70 1.14
C PRO A 254 -15.90 29.95 1.24
N ILE A 255 -15.86 28.68 1.58
CA ILE A 255 -17.03 27.87 1.96
C ILE A 255 -16.75 27.07 3.23
N HIS A 256 -17.70 27.06 4.17
CA HIS A 256 -17.63 26.23 5.37
C HIS A 256 -18.04 24.79 5.08
N CYS A 257 -17.32 23.82 5.63
CA CYS A 257 -17.70 22.41 5.52
C CYS A 257 -17.22 21.56 6.69
N GLU A 258 -17.93 20.45 6.93
CA GLU A 258 -17.56 19.45 7.94
C GLU A 258 -16.55 18.45 7.39
N TYR A 259 -16.70 18.06 6.12
CA TYR A 259 -15.85 17.08 5.44
C TYR A 259 -15.32 17.65 4.12
N PHE A 260 -14.03 17.38 3.87
CA PHE A 260 -13.39 17.68 2.60
C PHE A 260 -12.85 16.41 1.96
N VAL A 261 -13.09 16.24 0.65
CA VAL A 261 -12.56 15.11 -0.12
C VAL A 261 -11.69 15.62 -1.27
N ASN A 262 -10.41 15.30 -1.22
CA ASN A 262 -9.48 15.55 -2.32
C ASN A 262 -9.53 14.40 -3.33
N ALA A 263 -10.29 14.59 -4.41
CA ALA A 263 -10.37 13.71 -5.58
C ALA A 263 -9.74 14.38 -6.83
N SER A 264 -8.82 15.34 -6.63
CA SER A 264 -8.30 16.22 -7.66
C SER A 264 -7.19 15.58 -8.54
N GLY A 265 -7.23 14.27 -8.75
CA GLY A 265 -6.34 13.58 -9.70
C GLY A 265 -4.86 13.91 -9.50
N MET A 266 -4.19 14.38 -10.56
CA MET A 266 -2.77 14.76 -10.52
C MET A 266 -2.46 16.03 -9.72
N TRP A 267 -3.46 16.88 -9.45
CA TRP A 267 -3.30 18.13 -8.68
C TRP A 267 -3.29 17.90 -7.16
N SER A 268 -3.63 16.70 -6.71
CA SER A 268 -3.88 16.38 -5.30
C SER A 268 -2.73 16.72 -4.37
N ARG A 269 -1.51 16.36 -4.75
CA ARG A 269 -0.30 16.68 -3.97
C ARG A 269 -0.12 18.19 -3.79
N ASN A 270 -0.31 18.97 -4.85
CA ASN A 270 -0.13 20.42 -4.80
C ASN A 270 -1.18 21.08 -3.90
N LEU A 271 -2.41 20.57 -3.91
CA LEU A 271 -3.45 21.03 -2.99
C LEU A 271 -3.14 20.65 -1.53
N GLY A 272 -2.66 19.43 -1.28
CA GLY A 272 -2.23 18.99 0.05
C GLY A 272 -1.11 19.87 0.63
N GLU A 273 -0.11 20.22 -0.19
CA GLU A 273 1.01 21.11 0.20
C GLU A 273 0.60 22.56 0.50
N ARG A 274 -0.55 23.01 -0.02
CA ARG A 274 -1.11 24.34 0.24
C ARG A 274 -2.01 24.38 1.47
N SER A 275 -2.43 23.22 1.97
CA SER A 275 -3.28 23.10 3.17
C SER A 275 -2.48 23.47 4.42
N SER A 276 -3.19 23.80 5.50
CA SER A 276 -2.60 24.21 6.78
C SER A 276 -3.27 23.49 7.93
N PRO A 277 -2.63 22.48 8.56
CA PRO A 277 -1.29 21.96 8.24
C PRO A 277 -1.21 21.33 6.86
N LYS A 278 0.03 21.14 6.37
CA LYS A 278 0.25 20.47 5.08
C LYS A 278 -0.23 19.03 5.15
N VAL A 279 -0.89 18.57 4.09
CA VAL A 279 -1.36 17.20 3.95
C VAL A 279 -0.46 16.45 2.98
N ARG A 280 0.05 15.29 3.39
CA ARG A 280 0.89 14.46 2.53
C ARG A 280 0.06 13.58 1.60
N ILE A 281 0.24 13.77 0.30
CA ILE A 281 -0.44 12.98 -0.73
C ILE A 281 0.63 12.57 -1.76
N PRO A 282 1.36 11.47 -1.51
CA PRO A 282 2.50 11.08 -2.32
C PRO A 282 2.01 10.46 -3.64
N ALA A 283 1.70 11.33 -4.60
CA ALA A 283 1.34 10.94 -5.95
C ALA A 283 1.96 11.93 -6.94
N PHE A 284 2.38 11.43 -8.10
CA PHE A 284 3.06 12.22 -9.12
C PHE A 284 2.68 11.78 -10.53
N PRO A 285 2.45 12.74 -11.45
CA PRO A 285 2.02 12.41 -12.79
C PRO A 285 3.16 11.86 -13.66
N ALA A 286 2.89 10.78 -14.39
CA ALA A 286 3.74 10.18 -15.42
C ALA A 286 3.09 10.35 -16.80
N GLU A 287 3.91 10.42 -17.85
CA GLU A 287 3.42 10.30 -19.22
C GLU A 287 2.78 8.92 -19.44
N HIS A 288 1.65 8.88 -20.13
CA HIS A 288 0.96 7.63 -20.45
C HIS A 288 0.29 7.74 -21.81
N PHE A 289 0.46 6.70 -22.62
CA PHE A 289 0.22 6.77 -24.06
C PHE A 289 -0.93 5.87 -24.49
N TYR A 290 -1.75 6.41 -25.41
CA TYR A 290 -2.82 5.69 -26.07
C TYR A 290 -2.72 5.90 -27.58
N LEU A 291 -2.74 4.80 -28.32
CA LEU A 291 -2.76 4.81 -29.77
C LEU A 291 -4.08 4.20 -30.26
N HIS A 292 -4.79 4.98 -31.07
CA HIS A 292 -6.06 4.57 -31.67
C HIS A 292 -5.86 4.29 -33.15
N THR A 293 -6.55 3.30 -33.67
CA THR A 293 -6.68 3.12 -35.12
C THR A 293 -7.88 3.90 -35.63
N HIS A 294 -7.95 4.14 -36.94
CA HIS A 294 -9.25 4.35 -37.58
C HIS A 294 -10.07 3.05 -37.55
N ARG A 295 -11.36 3.12 -37.92
CA ARG A 295 -12.21 1.93 -38.03
C ARG A 295 -11.57 0.92 -38.98
N VAL A 296 -11.46 -0.33 -38.54
CA VAL A 296 -10.75 -1.39 -39.27
C VAL A 296 -11.74 -2.35 -39.93
N MET A 297 -12.60 -3.01 -39.15
CA MET A 297 -13.64 -3.92 -39.64
C MET A 297 -14.72 -4.18 -38.59
N GLU A 298 -15.93 -4.54 -39.04
CA GLU A 298 -17.07 -4.80 -38.16
C GLU A 298 -16.83 -5.98 -37.19
N ALA A 299 -16.14 -7.02 -37.64
CA ALA A 299 -15.85 -8.22 -36.87
C ALA A 299 -14.93 -8.00 -35.65
N LEU A 300 -14.39 -6.79 -35.45
CA LEU A 300 -13.62 -6.45 -34.24
C LEU A 300 -14.50 -6.28 -33.01
N ASP A 301 -15.75 -5.85 -33.19
CA ASP A 301 -16.61 -5.52 -32.05
C ASP A 301 -16.97 -6.78 -31.26
N GLY A 302 -16.56 -6.81 -29.99
CA GLY A 302 -16.80 -7.94 -29.08
C GLY A 302 -15.60 -8.85 -28.87
N LEU A 303 -14.45 -8.58 -29.51
CA LEU A 303 -13.22 -9.30 -29.20
C LEU A 303 -12.77 -9.03 -27.74
N PRO A 304 -12.21 -10.06 -27.06
CA PRO A 304 -11.64 -9.90 -25.74
C PRO A 304 -10.59 -8.82 -25.62
N VAL A 305 -10.51 -8.18 -24.45
CA VAL A 305 -9.35 -7.36 -24.08
C VAL A 305 -8.12 -8.26 -24.00
N VAL A 306 -7.05 -7.90 -24.71
CA VAL A 306 -5.78 -8.60 -24.67
C VAL A 306 -4.83 -7.89 -23.73
N ARG A 307 -4.25 -8.60 -22.77
CA ARG A 307 -3.15 -8.13 -21.92
C ARG A 307 -1.93 -9.01 -22.13
N ASP A 308 -0.88 -8.47 -22.74
CA ASP A 308 0.41 -9.12 -22.86
C ASP A 308 1.36 -8.54 -21.81
N TYR A 309 1.39 -9.19 -20.64
CA TYR A 309 2.18 -8.71 -19.50
C TYR A 309 3.68 -8.67 -19.78
N ASP A 310 4.20 -9.67 -20.49
CA ASP A 310 5.62 -9.78 -20.79
C ASP A 310 6.07 -8.71 -21.80
N SER A 311 5.14 -8.28 -22.66
CA SER A 311 5.32 -7.16 -23.60
C SER A 311 4.97 -5.78 -23.03
N HIS A 312 4.39 -5.72 -21.82
CA HIS A 312 3.91 -4.48 -21.19
C HIS A 312 2.82 -3.74 -21.99
N THR A 313 2.02 -4.47 -22.78
CA THR A 313 1.00 -3.91 -23.67
C THR A 313 -0.39 -4.43 -23.34
N PHE A 314 -1.40 -3.62 -23.63
CA PHE A 314 -2.78 -4.06 -23.70
C PHE A 314 -3.44 -3.53 -24.97
N CYS A 315 -4.43 -4.27 -25.46
CA CYS A 315 -5.23 -3.89 -26.61
C CYS A 315 -6.70 -4.24 -26.36
N LEU A 316 -7.60 -3.36 -26.78
CA LEU A 316 -9.04 -3.61 -26.78
C LEU A 316 -9.66 -3.07 -28.06
N THR A 317 -10.90 -3.50 -28.32
CA THR A 317 -11.70 -3.01 -29.44
C THR A 317 -12.81 -2.09 -28.94
N ARG A 318 -12.99 -0.94 -29.59
CA ARG A 318 -14.10 -0.02 -29.31
C ARG A 318 -14.56 0.63 -30.60
N ASN A 319 -15.85 0.53 -30.91
CA ASN A 319 -16.45 1.11 -32.11
C ASN A 319 -15.71 0.71 -33.41
N GLN A 320 -15.34 -0.56 -33.54
CA GLN A 320 -14.58 -1.11 -34.68
C GLN A 320 -13.14 -0.58 -34.83
N GLU A 321 -12.59 0.06 -33.78
CA GLU A 321 -11.20 0.53 -33.70
C GLU A 321 -10.42 -0.29 -32.67
N PHE A 322 -9.11 -0.37 -32.83
CA PHE A 322 -8.22 -0.79 -31.75
C PHE A 322 -7.80 0.39 -30.89
N VAL A 323 -7.79 0.17 -29.58
CA VAL A 323 -7.15 1.03 -28.60
C VAL A 323 -5.95 0.27 -28.03
N ILE A 324 -4.77 0.82 -28.21
CA ILE A 324 -3.50 0.22 -27.79
C ILE A 324 -2.88 1.12 -26.73
N GLY A 325 -2.48 0.51 -25.62
CA GLY A 325 -1.73 1.19 -24.57
C GLY A 325 -0.70 0.26 -23.94
N GLY A 326 0.11 0.82 -23.05
CA GLY A 326 1.13 0.04 -22.37
C GLY A 326 1.74 0.74 -21.18
N PHE A 327 2.38 -0.07 -20.33
CA PHE A 327 3.06 0.38 -19.13
C PHE A 327 4.56 0.44 -19.38
N ASP A 328 5.01 1.63 -19.76
CA ASP A 328 6.39 1.89 -20.14
C ASP A 328 7.39 1.53 -19.03
N ARG A 329 8.36 0.69 -19.38
CA ARG A 329 9.46 0.25 -18.49
C ARG A 329 10.37 1.41 -18.07
N HIS A 330 10.42 2.46 -18.88
CA HIS A 330 11.27 3.63 -18.67
C HIS A 330 10.43 4.92 -18.72
N ALA A 331 9.31 4.91 -17.98
CA ALA A 331 8.36 5.99 -17.99
C ALA A 331 8.98 7.35 -17.62
N LYS A 332 8.45 8.39 -18.25
CA LYS A 332 8.85 9.78 -18.00
C LYS A 332 7.88 10.44 -17.02
N PRO A 333 8.39 11.20 -16.03
CA PRO A 333 7.53 12.11 -15.27
C PRO A 333 6.90 13.13 -16.22
N ALA A 334 5.60 13.41 -16.06
CA ALA A 334 4.85 14.27 -16.98
C ALA A 334 5.27 15.75 -16.91
N PHE A 335 5.75 16.20 -15.74
CA PHE A 335 6.11 17.60 -15.51
C PHE A 335 7.37 17.74 -14.68
N ASP A 336 8.33 18.53 -15.17
CA ASP A 336 9.57 18.81 -14.45
C ASP A 336 9.41 19.87 -13.36
N TYR A 337 8.64 20.93 -13.62
CA TYR A 337 8.51 22.12 -12.76
C TYR A 337 7.13 22.27 -12.08
N GLY A 338 6.21 21.36 -12.38
CA GLY A 338 4.90 21.26 -11.75
C GLY A 338 3.83 21.31 -12.82
N ILE A 339 2.58 21.06 -12.42
CA ILE A 339 1.46 21.11 -13.37
C ILE A 339 1.19 22.58 -13.73
N PRO A 340 1.15 22.96 -15.03
CA PRO A 340 0.80 24.32 -15.44
C PRO A 340 -0.60 24.72 -14.94
N SER A 341 -0.78 25.97 -14.50
CA SER A 341 -2.04 26.46 -13.94
C SER A 341 -3.18 26.52 -14.96
N ASN A 342 -2.86 26.62 -16.25
CA ASN A 342 -3.79 26.64 -17.37
C ASN A 342 -3.84 25.32 -18.15
N TRP A 343 -3.37 24.22 -17.57
CA TRP A 343 -3.37 22.91 -18.23
C TRP A 343 -4.81 22.44 -18.50
N ARG A 344 -5.13 22.11 -19.76
CA ARG A 344 -6.48 21.75 -20.22
C ARG A 344 -6.53 20.61 -21.23
N ASP A 345 -5.39 20.13 -21.72
CA ASP A 345 -5.28 19.23 -22.87
C ASP A 345 -4.30 18.09 -22.59
N THR A 346 -3.99 17.27 -23.60
CA THR A 346 -2.96 16.22 -23.55
C THR A 346 -1.54 16.80 -23.71
N LEU A 347 -0.53 16.04 -23.31
CA LEU A 347 0.86 16.32 -23.64
C LEU A 347 1.12 16.04 -25.13
N LYS A 348 2.25 16.55 -25.64
CA LYS A 348 2.72 16.22 -26.99
C LYS A 348 3.01 14.70 -27.06
N GLY A 349 2.51 14.04 -28.10
CA GLY A 349 2.85 12.65 -28.37
C GLY A 349 4.35 12.45 -28.64
N ASP A 350 4.90 11.35 -28.13
CA ASP A 350 6.29 10.93 -28.32
C ASP A 350 6.33 9.54 -28.98
N ASN A 351 6.41 9.54 -30.32
CA ASN A 351 6.40 8.30 -31.10
C ASN A 351 7.63 7.43 -30.85
N GLU A 352 8.79 8.02 -30.53
CA GLU A 352 10.01 7.24 -30.25
C GLU A 352 9.90 6.54 -28.90
N GLN A 353 9.37 7.23 -27.87
CA GLN A 353 9.08 6.59 -26.58
C GLN A 353 8.05 5.47 -26.71
N PHE A 354 7.02 5.67 -27.53
CA PHE A 354 5.95 4.68 -27.72
C PHE A 354 6.34 3.52 -28.65
N ARG A 355 7.38 3.67 -29.46
CA ARG A 355 7.80 2.69 -30.48
C ARG A 355 7.96 1.26 -29.95
N PRO A 356 8.59 0.98 -28.79
CA PRO A 356 8.69 -0.38 -28.26
C PRO A 356 7.32 -1.02 -27.96
N ILE A 357 6.40 -0.23 -27.39
CA ILE A 357 5.02 -0.66 -27.07
C ILE A 357 4.27 -0.95 -28.38
N ARG A 358 4.39 -0.06 -29.38
CA ARG A 358 3.78 -0.25 -30.70
C ARG A 358 4.29 -1.52 -31.39
N LEU A 359 5.60 -1.72 -31.48
CA LEU A 359 6.19 -2.90 -32.12
C LEU A 359 5.74 -4.20 -31.42
N ALA A 360 5.64 -4.18 -30.10
CA ALA A 360 5.16 -5.32 -29.34
C ALA A 360 3.65 -5.58 -29.57
N ALA A 361 2.84 -4.54 -29.69
CA ALA A 361 1.44 -4.67 -30.07
C ALA A 361 1.29 -5.23 -31.51
N GLU A 362 2.06 -4.73 -32.47
CA GLU A 362 2.10 -5.23 -33.85
C GLU A 362 2.60 -6.68 -33.95
N HIS A 363 3.48 -7.11 -33.05
CA HIS A 363 3.88 -8.52 -32.94
C HIS A 363 2.74 -9.41 -32.43
N ARG A 364 1.97 -8.92 -31.44
CA ARG A 364 0.84 -9.66 -30.86
C ARG A 364 -0.38 -9.67 -31.78
N LEU A 365 -0.61 -8.59 -32.53
CA LEU A 365 -1.70 -8.42 -33.48
C LEU A 365 -1.12 -7.97 -34.84
N PRO A 366 -0.69 -8.90 -35.71
CA PRO A 366 -0.05 -8.57 -36.98
C PRO A 366 -0.84 -7.63 -37.89
N LEU A 367 -2.19 -7.68 -37.83
CA LEU A 367 -3.09 -6.78 -38.55
C LEU A 367 -2.76 -5.29 -38.31
N LEU A 368 -2.23 -4.95 -37.13
CA LEU A 368 -1.85 -3.58 -36.78
C LEU A 368 -0.74 -2.98 -37.66
N LYS A 369 -0.03 -3.78 -38.45
CA LYS A 369 0.98 -3.29 -39.41
C LYS A 369 0.35 -2.66 -40.65
N GLU A 370 -0.91 -2.99 -40.94
CA GLU A 370 -1.60 -2.63 -42.18
C GLU A 370 -2.67 -1.55 -41.97
N VAL A 371 -2.97 -1.19 -40.72
CA VAL A 371 -4.00 -0.20 -40.37
C VAL A 371 -3.48 1.23 -40.35
N GLN A 372 -4.39 2.18 -40.49
CA GLN A 372 -4.12 3.59 -40.29
C GLN A 372 -4.34 3.99 -38.83
N TYR A 373 -3.39 4.74 -38.28
CA TYR A 373 -3.43 5.23 -36.91
C TYR A 373 -3.86 6.69 -36.83
N GLN A 374 -4.61 6.99 -35.77
CA GLN A 374 -4.83 8.36 -35.32
C GLN A 374 -3.55 8.89 -34.65
N PRO A 375 -3.42 10.22 -34.46
CA PRO A 375 -2.30 10.78 -33.70
C PRO A 375 -2.17 10.16 -32.30
N LEU A 376 -0.93 9.88 -31.89
CA LEU A 376 -0.62 9.35 -30.57
C LEU A 376 -1.05 10.33 -29.47
N VAL A 377 -1.85 9.83 -28.53
CA VAL A 377 -2.31 10.60 -27.37
C VAL A 377 -1.35 10.36 -26.19
N ASN A 378 -0.79 11.43 -25.62
CA ASN A 378 -0.04 11.38 -24.37
C ASN A 378 -0.87 12.05 -23.27
N ALA A 379 -1.62 11.24 -22.52
CA ALA A 379 -2.48 11.70 -21.44
C ALA A 379 -1.82 11.31 -20.11
N PRO A 380 -1.22 12.27 -19.38
CA PRO A 380 -0.53 11.94 -18.14
C PRO A 380 -1.50 11.37 -17.12
N ASP A 381 -1.03 10.45 -16.28
CA ASP A 381 -1.82 9.91 -15.17
C ASP A 381 -1.04 9.93 -13.86
N ASN A 382 -1.74 9.92 -12.73
CA ASN A 382 -1.19 10.08 -11.41
C ASN A 382 -0.77 8.73 -10.80
N PHE A 383 0.54 8.54 -10.64
CA PHE A 383 1.14 7.35 -10.07
C PHE A 383 1.62 7.57 -8.63
N THR A 384 1.63 6.48 -7.87
CA THR A 384 1.97 6.46 -6.43
C THR A 384 3.29 5.74 -6.22
N PRO A 385 4.02 5.98 -5.11
CA PRO A 385 5.33 5.36 -4.89
C PRO A 385 5.36 3.83 -4.94
N ASP A 386 4.24 3.18 -4.64
CA ASP A 386 4.12 1.73 -4.56
C ASP A 386 3.18 1.11 -5.61
N GLY A 387 2.65 1.93 -6.52
CA GLY A 387 1.70 1.47 -7.55
C GLY A 387 0.35 1.02 -6.99
N LYS A 388 -0.02 1.47 -5.78
CA LYS A 388 -1.32 1.22 -5.14
C LYS A 388 -2.10 2.52 -4.94
N TRP A 389 -3.42 2.47 -5.02
CA TRP A 389 -4.26 3.66 -4.86
C TRP A 389 -4.10 4.31 -3.48
N ILE A 390 -4.40 5.60 -3.38
CA ILE A 390 -4.37 6.35 -2.11
C ILE A 390 -5.79 6.74 -1.76
N LEU A 391 -6.33 6.05 -0.74
CA LEU A 391 -7.69 6.17 -0.25
C LEU A 391 -7.66 6.43 1.26
N GLY A 392 -8.59 7.25 1.75
CA GLY A 392 -8.90 7.36 3.17
C GLY A 392 -8.64 8.71 3.79
N GLU A 393 -8.86 8.77 5.10
CA GLU A 393 -8.69 9.98 5.90
C GLU A 393 -7.22 10.27 6.20
N THR A 394 -6.84 11.54 6.12
CA THR A 394 -5.46 11.97 6.31
C THR A 394 -5.09 12.03 7.79
N PRO A 395 -3.82 11.73 8.13
CA PRO A 395 -3.34 11.81 9.51
C PRO A 395 -3.06 13.23 10.01
N GLU A 396 -2.96 14.21 9.10
CA GLU A 396 -2.67 15.61 9.47
C GLU A 396 -3.91 16.45 9.76
N ILE A 397 -5.04 16.14 9.12
CA ILE A 397 -6.28 16.90 9.27
C ILE A 397 -7.46 15.91 9.37
N ASP A 398 -8.21 16.03 10.47
CA ASP A 398 -9.46 15.32 10.73
C ASP A 398 -10.54 15.78 9.74
N ASN A 399 -11.31 14.81 9.23
CA ASN A 399 -12.29 14.99 8.15
C ASN A 399 -11.73 15.45 6.78
N TYR A 400 -10.42 15.37 6.56
CA TYR A 400 -9.83 15.48 5.22
C TYR A 400 -9.62 14.09 4.63
N PHE A 401 -10.36 13.75 3.58
CA PHE A 401 -10.27 12.48 2.85
C PHE A 401 -9.56 12.63 1.51
N VAL A 402 -8.93 11.55 1.04
CA VAL A 402 -8.21 11.49 -0.23
C VAL A 402 -8.70 10.29 -1.04
N ALA A 403 -8.86 10.47 -2.35
CA ALA A 403 -9.14 9.39 -3.30
C ALA A 403 -8.43 9.63 -4.63
N VAL A 404 -7.14 9.27 -4.71
CA VAL A 404 -6.24 9.67 -5.81
C VAL A 404 -5.21 8.60 -6.14
N GLY A 405 -4.35 8.89 -7.14
CA GLY A 405 -3.23 8.01 -7.48
C GLY A 405 -3.69 6.70 -8.10
N MET A 406 -4.64 6.77 -9.05
CA MET A 406 -5.31 5.59 -9.59
C MET A 406 -4.44 4.76 -10.55
N ASN A 407 -3.18 5.16 -10.80
CA ASN A 407 -2.15 4.42 -11.52
C ASN A 407 -2.60 3.87 -12.89
N GLY A 408 -3.19 4.71 -13.76
CA GLY A 408 -3.68 4.27 -15.08
C GLY A 408 -5.11 3.72 -15.09
N ASN A 409 -5.73 3.50 -13.92
CA ASN A 409 -6.91 2.66 -13.76
C ASN A 409 -8.07 3.35 -13.03
N SER A 410 -8.29 4.66 -13.29
CA SER A 410 -9.30 5.47 -12.60
C SER A 410 -10.72 4.90 -12.71
N LEU A 411 -11.20 4.60 -13.92
CA LEU A 411 -12.54 4.02 -14.13
C LEU A 411 -12.70 2.68 -13.41
N GLN A 412 -11.69 1.82 -13.51
CA GLN A 412 -11.71 0.47 -12.96
C GLN A 412 -11.94 0.46 -11.44
N GLY A 413 -11.30 1.40 -10.72
CA GLY A 413 -11.46 1.54 -9.27
C GLY A 413 -12.59 2.47 -8.83
N ALA A 414 -13.12 3.31 -9.71
CA ALA A 414 -13.95 4.47 -9.31
C ALA A 414 -15.19 4.12 -8.50
N GLY A 415 -15.98 3.13 -8.94
CA GLY A 415 -17.21 2.73 -8.26
C GLY A 415 -16.94 2.28 -6.82
N GLY A 416 -16.05 1.30 -6.65
CA GLY A 416 -15.76 0.75 -5.33
C GLY A 416 -14.96 1.70 -4.43
N ALA A 417 -14.05 2.52 -4.99
CA ALA A 417 -13.34 3.53 -4.22
C ALA A 417 -14.30 4.62 -3.73
N GLY A 418 -15.24 5.04 -4.58
CA GLY A 418 -16.29 5.98 -4.20
C GLY A 418 -17.15 5.45 -3.05
N LEU A 419 -17.63 4.21 -3.16
CA LEU A 419 -18.35 3.55 -2.07
C LEU A 419 -17.54 3.52 -0.78
N ALA A 420 -16.29 3.07 -0.84
CA ALA A 420 -15.45 2.90 0.35
C ALA A 420 -15.19 4.22 1.07
N ILE A 421 -14.97 5.32 0.34
CA ILE A 421 -14.76 6.65 0.94
C ILE A 421 -16.08 7.19 1.53
N SER A 422 -17.19 7.06 0.82
CA SER A 422 -18.50 7.49 1.33
C SER A 422 -18.89 6.74 2.60
N GLU A 423 -18.73 5.41 2.63
CA GLU A 423 -18.95 4.60 3.84
C GLU A 423 -18.03 5.01 4.98
N TRP A 424 -16.75 5.32 4.70
CA TRP A 424 -15.81 5.76 5.71
C TRP A 424 -16.24 7.11 6.31
N ILE A 425 -16.66 8.08 5.49
CA ILE A 425 -17.21 9.36 5.96
C ILE A 425 -18.44 9.12 6.84
N MET A 426 -19.39 8.29 6.39
CA MET A 426 -20.65 8.08 7.10
C MET A 426 -20.50 7.29 8.42
N TYR A 427 -19.58 6.34 8.48
CA TYR A 427 -19.44 5.43 9.62
C TYR A 427 -18.21 5.71 10.50
N GLY A 428 -17.37 6.67 10.11
CA GLY A 428 -16.13 7.03 10.82
C GLY A 428 -14.99 6.00 10.70
N ALA A 429 -15.22 4.87 10.02
CA ALA A 429 -14.23 3.82 9.80
C ALA A 429 -14.53 3.06 8.50
N PRO A 430 -13.52 2.47 7.84
CA PRO A 430 -13.77 1.67 6.64
C PRO A 430 -14.53 0.38 7.00
N VAL A 431 -15.52 0.03 6.18
CA VAL A 431 -16.36 -1.18 6.34
C VAL A 431 -15.59 -2.44 5.94
N LYS A 432 -14.68 -2.32 4.97
CA LYS A 432 -13.78 -3.39 4.50
C LYS A 432 -12.34 -3.09 4.89
N GLU A 433 -11.48 -4.10 4.78
CA GLU A 433 -10.03 -3.96 4.96
C GLU A 433 -9.47 -3.07 3.84
N MET A 434 -8.76 -1.99 4.20
CA MET A 434 -8.26 -0.96 3.30
C MET A 434 -6.76 -0.65 3.49
N LEU A 435 -6.02 -1.43 4.28
CA LEU A 435 -4.63 -1.17 4.67
C LEU A 435 -3.71 -1.00 3.45
N ALA A 436 -3.94 -1.77 2.39
CA ALA A 436 -3.18 -1.67 1.14
C ALA A 436 -3.37 -0.35 0.38
N PHE A 437 -4.48 0.37 0.63
CA PHE A 437 -4.86 1.62 -0.04
C PHE A 437 -4.82 2.83 0.89
N ASP A 438 -4.73 2.61 2.20
CA ASP A 438 -4.77 3.65 3.23
C ASP A 438 -3.66 4.69 3.02
N VAL A 439 -4.01 5.98 3.04
CA VAL A 439 -3.06 7.10 2.91
C VAL A 439 -2.00 7.12 4.02
N ARG A 440 -2.33 6.55 5.20
CA ARG A 440 -1.45 6.47 6.37
C ARG A 440 -0.32 5.46 6.24
N ARG A 441 -0.22 4.74 5.11
CA ARG A 441 0.94 3.87 4.82
C ARG A 441 2.19 4.65 4.40
N PHE A 442 2.13 5.97 4.30
CA PHE A 442 3.25 6.80 3.92
C PHE A 442 3.67 7.79 5.02
N ILE A 443 4.98 7.93 5.16
CA ILE A 443 5.66 9.02 5.88
C ILE A 443 5.98 10.21 4.97
N ASP A 444 6.34 11.35 5.55
CA ASP A 444 6.63 12.60 4.84
C ASP A 444 7.68 12.47 3.72
N LEU A 445 8.68 11.60 3.91
CA LEU A 445 9.69 11.29 2.89
C LEU A 445 9.06 10.96 1.53
N HIS A 446 8.00 10.16 1.52
CA HIS A 446 7.37 9.71 0.27
C HIS A 446 6.67 10.84 -0.46
N ASN A 447 6.33 11.93 0.23
CA ASN A 447 5.74 13.12 -0.39
C ASN A 447 6.80 14.03 -1.00
N ASN A 448 8.10 13.76 -0.80
CA ASN A 448 9.17 14.55 -1.40
C ASN A 448 9.09 14.49 -2.94
N ARG A 449 9.10 15.66 -3.56
CA ARG A 449 8.91 15.78 -5.00
C ARG A 449 10.02 15.10 -5.82
N ARG A 450 11.28 15.18 -5.40
CA ARG A 450 12.41 14.53 -6.09
C ARG A 450 12.30 13.01 -5.96
N TYR A 451 11.97 12.53 -4.76
CA TYR A 451 11.69 11.11 -4.52
C TYR A 451 10.62 10.59 -5.49
N LEU A 452 9.48 11.28 -5.55
CA LEU A 452 8.35 10.91 -6.41
C LEU A 452 8.72 10.92 -7.89
N LYS A 453 9.42 11.98 -8.35
CA LYS A 453 9.89 12.08 -9.74
C LYS A 453 10.76 10.90 -10.13
N GLU A 454 11.73 10.53 -9.27
CA GLU A 454 12.62 9.40 -9.54
C GLU A 454 11.89 8.05 -9.45
N ARG A 455 11.05 7.85 -8.43
CA ARG A 455 10.28 6.61 -8.22
C ARG A 455 9.30 6.32 -9.37
N THR A 456 8.67 7.36 -9.91
CA THR A 456 7.68 7.22 -11.00
C THR A 456 8.26 6.55 -12.25
N ARG A 457 9.57 6.76 -12.52
CA ARG A 457 10.26 6.20 -13.69
C ARG A 457 10.29 4.67 -13.75
N GLU A 458 10.18 4.01 -12.59
CA GLU A 458 10.14 2.54 -12.52
C GLU A 458 8.75 2.00 -12.15
N VAL A 459 7.95 2.72 -11.37
CA VAL A 459 6.66 2.19 -10.88
C VAL A 459 5.67 1.94 -12.01
N VAL A 460 5.67 2.77 -13.06
CA VAL A 460 4.79 2.56 -14.23
C VAL A 460 5.07 1.20 -14.86
N GLY A 461 6.33 0.90 -15.19
CA GLY A 461 6.76 -0.37 -15.77
C GLY A 461 6.45 -1.58 -14.90
N ARG A 462 6.60 -1.42 -13.56
CA ARG A 462 6.30 -2.46 -12.57
C ARG A 462 4.84 -2.92 -12.58
N HIS A 463 3.92 -2.16 -13.16
CA HIS A 463 2.51 -2.55 -13.22
C HIS A 463 2.29 -3.90 -13.90
N TYR A 464 3.06 -4.22 -14.95
CA TYR A 464 2.99 -5.50 -15.69
C TYR A 464 4.17 -6.45 -15.42
N GLU A 465 5.15 -6.07 -14.60
CA GLU A 465 6.26 -6.95 -14.22
C GLU A 465 5.80 -8.18 -13.42
N ILE A 466 6.64 -9.23 -13.43
CA ILE A 466 6.52 -10.31 -12.46
C ILE A 466 7.14 -9.80 -11.15
N LEU A 467 6.30 -9.58 -10.14
CA LEU A 467 6.76 -9.26 -8.80
C LEU A 467 7.05 -10.56 -8.04
N TYR A 468 8.25 -11.12 -8.26
CA TYR A 468 8.74 -12.30 -7.54
C TYR A 468 8.74 -12.03 -6.01
N PRO A 469 8.06 -12.87 -5.21
CA PRO A 469 7.96 -12.67 -3.77
C PRO A 469 9.34 -12.59 -3.10
N GLY A 470 9.59 -11.50 -2.37
CA GLY A 470 10.87 -11.25 -1.69
C GLY A 470 12.06 -11.12 -2.65
N GLN A 471 11.86 -10.91 -3.95
CA GLN A 471 12.97 -10.86 -4.91
C GLN A 471 12.86 -9.66 -5.87
N CYS A 472 11.87 -8.80 -5.65
CA CYS A 472 11.64 -7.60 -6.47
C CYS A 472 11.69 -6.33 -5.63
N GLU A 473 12.90 -5.88 -5.33
CA GLU A 473 13.12 -4.60 -4.68
C GLU A 473 13.17 -3.45 -5.69
N TYR A 474 12.97 -2.23 -5.20
CA TYR A 474 13.03 -1.03 -6.02
C TYR A 474 14.48 -0.64 -6.34
N ARG A 475 14.75 -0.10 -7.52
CA ARG A 475 16.12 0.23 -7.97
C ARG A 475 16.42 1.73 -7.82
N LEU A 476 15.44 2.58 -8.10
CA LEU A 476 15.55 4.04 -8.00
C LEU A 476 15.19 4.53 -6.59
N ALA A 477 15.53 5.79 -6.28
CA ALA A 477 15.18 6.45 -5.00
C ALA A 477 15.44 5.58 -3.75
N ARG A 478 16.68 5.06 -3.64
CA ARG A 478 17.20 4.21 -2.55
C ARG A 478 18.18 4.99 -1.67
N LYS A 479 18.61 4.37 -0.56
CA LYS A 479 19.59 4.91 0.40
C LYS A 479 19.15 6.25 1.03
N LEU A 480 17.85 6.36 1.33
CA LEU A 480 17.23 7.58 1.87
C LEU A 480 17.26 7.61 3.40
N ARG A 481 16.92 6.47 4.02
CA ARG A 481 17.08 6.23 5.45
C ARG A 481 17.97 5.01 5.61
N CYS A 482 19.07 5.16 6.31
CA CYS A 482 20.02 4.08 6.57
C CYS A 482 20.22 3.97 8.08
N SER A 483 20.41 2.76 8.61
CA SER A 483 20.93 2.63 9.96
C SER A 483 22.38 3.14 10.01
N PRO A 484 22.88 3.56 11.19
CA PRO A 484 24.26 4.04 11.31
C PRO A 484 25.33 3.01 10.90
N ILE A 485 24.97 1.73 10.75
CA ILE A 485 25.87 0.64 10.34
C ILE A 485 25.66 0.19 8.89
N TYR A 486 24.86 0.90 8.10
CA TYR A 486 24.57 0.54 6.70
C TYR A 486 25.85 0.26 5.89
N SER A 487 26.83 1.17 5.92
CA SER A 487 28.07 1.01 5.13
C SER A 487 28.91 -0.17 5.62
N GLU A 488 28.92 -0.42 6.93
CA GLU A 488 29.64 -1.57 7.50
C GLU A 488 28.96 -2.89 7.10
N GLN A 489 27.62 -2.94 7.11
CA GLN A 489 26.85 -4.08 6.63
C GLN A 489 27.04 -4.31 5.12
N GLU A 490 27.01 -3.25 4.31
CA GLU A 490 27.27 -3.31 2.85
C GLU A 490 28.65 -3.92 2.60
N SER A 491 29.68 -3.49 3.34
CA SER A 491 31.04 -4.03 3.23
C SER A 491 31.20 -5.50 3.68
N ARG A 492 30.16 -6.05 4.32
CA ARG A 492 30.08 -7.43 4.81
C ARG A 492 29.10 -8.28 4.01
N GLY A 493 28.74 -7.86 2.80
CA GLY A 493 27.90 -8.63 1.88
C GLY A 493 26.40 -8.49 2.12
N ALA A 494 25.94 -7.46 2.84
CA ALA A 494 24.50 -7.22 3.00
C ALA A 494 23.83 -6.94 1.66
N VAL A 495 22.78 -7.69 1.34
CA VAL A 495 21.89 -7.42 0.22
C VAL A 495 20.64 -6.72 0.74
N PHE A 496 20.40 -5.49 0.30
CA PHE A 496 19.38 -4.62 0.90
C PHE A 496 18.05 -4.59 0.13
N GLY A 497 16.95 -4.61 0.88
CA GLY A 497 15.61 -4.21 0.43
C GLY A 497 15.15 -2.95 1.15
N THR A 498 14.07 -2.34 0.67
CA THR A 498 13.58 -1.06 1.21
C THR A 498 12.19 -1.17 1.84
N ARG A 499 12.01 -0.62 3.04
CA ARG A 499 10.69 -0.49 3.70
C ARG A 499 10.61 0.85 4.42
N MET A 500 9.56 1.64 4.19
CA MET A 500 9.39 2.99 4.76
C MET A 500 10.62 3.91 4.57
N GLY A 501 11.29 3.77 3.41
CA GLY A 501 12.52 4.48 3.05
C GLY A 501 13.80 3.92 3.69
N PHE A 502 13.71 2.98 4.65
CA PHE A 502 14.87 2.33 5.25
C PHE A 502 15.48 1.27 4.35
N GLU A 503 16.80 1.27 4.27
CA GLU A 503 17.60 0.14 3.81
C GLU A 503 17.66 -0.94 4.89
N ARG A 504 17.23 -2.17 4.56
CA ARG A 504 17.22 -3.32 5.47
C ARG A 504 17.96 -4.51 4.84
N PRO A 505 18.97 -5.09 5.52
CA PRO A 505 19.58 -6.32 5.03
C PRO A 505 18.56 -7.45 4.93
N LEU A 506 18.33 -7.97 3.73
CA LEU A 506 17.45 -9.10 3.48
C LEU A 506 18.14 -10.41 3.87
N TYR A 507 19.41 -10.51 3.51
CA TYR A 507 20.38 -11.56 3.87
C TYR A 507 21.80 -11.01 3.66
N PHE A 508 22.79 -11.77 4.09
CA PHE A 508 24.22 -11.51 3.92
C PHE A 508 24.85 -12.58 3.05
N ASP A 509 25.42 -12.18 1.92
CA ASP A 509 26.22 -13.04 1.07
C ASP A 509 27.56 -13.33 1.77
N SER A 510 27.72 -14.56 2.25
CA SER A 510 28.92 -15.00 2.98
C SER A 510 30.15 -15.14 2.09
N THR A 511 30.00 -15.08 0.76
CA THR A 511 31.11 -15.16 -0.20
C THR A 511 31.69 -13.79 -0.57
N HIS A 512 30.95 -12.71 -0.30
CA HIS A 512 31.38 -11.34 -0.59
C HIS A 512 32.65 -10.97 0.18
N LYS A 513 33.62 -10.36 -0.51
CA LYS A 513 34.86 -9.87 0.10
C LYS A 513 34.86 -8.35 0.16
N LYS A 514 35.32 -7.83 1.30
CA LYS A 514 35.44 -6.39 1.50
C LYS A 514 36.30 -5.75 0.39
N GLY A 515 35.73 -4.74 -0.28
CA GLY A 515 36.35 -4.03 -1.40
C GLY A 515 35.77 -4.42 -2.77
N GLU A 516 34.99 -5.49 -2.85
CA GLU A 516 34.20 -5.83 -4.03
C GLU A 516 32.97 -4.90 -4.18
N PRO A 517 32.40 -4.76 -5.39
CA PRO A 517 31.15 -4.04 -5.58
C PRO A 517 30.01 -4.62 -4.72
N PRO A 518 29.04 -3.79 -4.27
CA PRO A 518 27.93 -4.28 -3.46
C PRO A 518 27.14 -5.41 -4.14
N THR A 519 26.92 -6.49 -3.40
CA THR A 519 26.14 -7.64 -3.88
C THR A 519 24.72 -7.19 -4.26
N GLN A 520 24.27 -7.63 -5.43
CA GLN A 520 22.93 -7.36 -5.94
C GLN A 520 21.98 -8.51 -5.58
N ILE A 521 20.69 -8.21 -5.54
CA ILE A 521 19.67 -9.26 -5.44
C ILE A 521 19.74 -10.14 -6.71
N PRO A 522 19.71 -11.48 -6.59
CA PRO A 522 19.71 -12.36 -7.74
C PRO A 522 18.41 -12.22 -8.55
N ASP A 523 18.42 -12.75 -9.77
CA ASP A 523 17.20 -12.85 -10.57
C ASP A 523 16.11 -13.62 -9.82
N GLY A 524 14.88 -13.11 -9.92
CA GLY A 524 13.75 -13.65 -9.19
C GLY A 524 13.35 -15.04 -9.69
N THR A 525 12.95 -15.90 -8.76
CA THR A 525 12.40 -17.23 -9.06
C THR A 525 11.20 -17.56 -8.18
N PHE A 526 10.32 -18.42 -8.68
CA PHE A 526 9.24 -19.03 -7.88
C PHE A 526 9.66 -20.30 -7.14
N ARG A 527 10.88 -20.78 -7.37
CA ARG A 527 11.44 -22.00 -6.76
C ARG A 527 12.38 -21.63 -5.62
N LYS A 528 13.19 -22.61 -5.19
CA LYS A 528 14.26 -22.40 -4.23
C LYS A 528 15.13 -21.21 -4.65
N PRO A 529 15.23 -20.16 -3.82
CA PRO A 529 15.97 -18.96 -4.17
C PRO A 529 17.48 -19.20 -4.08
N ALA A 530 18.25 -18.46 -4.89
CA ALA A 530 19.71 -18.57 -4.89
C ALA A 530 20.37 -18.21 -3.54
N PHE A 531 19.70 -17.40 -2.71
CA PHE A 531 20.17 -17.02 -1.37
C PHE A 531 19.83 -18.05 -0.27
N PHE A 532 19.25 -19.21 -0.62
CA PHE A 532 18.80 -20.22 0.36
C PHE A 532 19.88 -20.61 1.36
N ASP A 533 21.09 -20.90 0.87
CA ASP A 533 22.19 -21.37 1.72
C ASP A 533 22.71 -20.28 2.66
N PHE A 534 22.71 -19.01 2.23
CA PHE A 534 23.05 -17.87 3.08
C PHE A 534 22.06 -17.71 4.24
N VAL A 535 20.76 -17.77 3.93
CA VAL A 535 19.71 -17.73 4.95
C VAL A 535 19.81 -18.93 5.90
N ARG A 536 20.18 -20.12 5.40
CA ARG A 536 20.44 -21.30 6.25
C ARG A 536 21.58 -21.06 7.24
N GLU A 537 22.70 -20.50 6.79
CA GLU A 537 23.86 -20.22 7.65
C GLU A 537 23.53 -19.20 8.75
N GLU A 538 22.81 -18.13 8.39
CA GLU A 538 22.31 -17.13 9.33
C GLU A 538 21.36 -17.76 10.36
N TYR A 539 20.43 -18.59 9.89
CA TYR A 539 19.48 -19.29 10.74
C TYR A 539 20.19 -20.18 11.76
N GLN A 540 21.16 -20.99 11.31
CA GLN A 540 21.98 -21.83 12.19
C GLN A 540 22.75 -21.00 13.23
N ALA A 541 23.24 -19.82 12.86
CA ALA A 541 23.89 -18.92 13.82
C ALA A 541 22.93 -18.48 14.94
N CYS A 542 21.68 -18.12 14.60
CA CYS A 542 20.66 -17.78 15.59
C CYS A 542 20.27 -18.97 16.49
N ARG A 543 20.32 -20.21 15.99
CA ARG A 543 19.91 -21.40 16.76
C ARG A 543 21.00 -21.96 17.66
N GLU A 544 22.25 -21.92 17.20
CA GLU A 544 23.36 -22.64 17.84
C GLU A 544 24.42 -21.70 18.44
N ARG A 545 24.46 -20.44 18.02
CA ARG A 545 25.53 -19.48 18.33
C ARG A 545 24.95 -18.12 18.72
N VAL A 546 25.30 -17.06 17.97
CA VAL A 546 24.77 -15.71 18.10
C VAL A 546 24.53 -15.13 16.70
N GLY A 547 23.33 -14.60 16.47
CA GLY A 547 22.99 -13.75 15.34
C GLY A 547 22.71 -12.33 15.81
N ILE A 548 23.14 -11.32 15.05
CA ILE A 548 22.77 -9.92 15.26
C ILE A 548 21.91 -9.45 14.08
N ILE A 549 20.70 -8.99 14.40
CA ILE A 549 19.71 -8.51 13.44
C ILE A 549 19.53 -7.01 13.62
N ASP A 550 19.66 -6.25 12.53
CA ASP A 550 19.36 -4.82 12.52
C ASP A 550 17.86 -4.57 12.32
N LEU A 551 17.21 -4.16 13.41
CA LEU A 551 15.79 -3.79 13.49
C LEU A 551 15.61 -2.28 13.63
N SER A 552 16.60 -1.46 13.26
CA SER A 552 16.55 0.00 13.33
C SER A 552 15.40 0.62 12.53
N SER A 553 14.81 -0.13 11.60
CA SER A 553 13.61 0.31 10.88
C SER A 553 12.30 0.15 11.66
N PHE A 554 12.28 -0.52 12.82
CA PHE A 554 11.07 -0.59 13.64
C PHE A 554 10.68 0.80 14.11
N THR A 555 9.38 1.06 14.14
CA THR A 555 8.82 2.31 14.63
C THR A 555 9.08 2.42 16.12
N LYS A 556 9.59 3.57 16.58
CA LYS A 556 9.72 3.88 18.01
C LYS A 556 8.94 5.13 18.36
N ILE A 557 8.14 5.04 19.40
CA ILE A 557 7.30 6.15 19.85
C ILE A 557 7.49 6.32 21.35
N GLU A 558 7.79 7.54 21.74
CA GLU A 558 7.81 7.95 23.14
C GLU A 558 6.45 8.53 23.51
N ILE A 559 5.90 8.05 24.63
CA ILE A 559 4.62 8.51 25.17
C ILE A 559 4.89 9.00 26.60
N THR A 560 4.60 10.27 26.85
CA THR A 560 4.94 10.96 28.11
C THR A 560 3.77 11.77 28.63
N SER A 561 3.64 11.89 29.96
CA SER A 561 2.78 12.91 30.55
C SER A 561 3.40 14.31 30.33
N VAL A 562 2.61 15.30 29.95
CA VAL A 562 3.01 16.72 29.77
C VAL A 562 2.35 17.65 30.80
N GLY A 563 2.68 18.94 30.82
CA GLY A 563 1.99 19.92 31.68
C GLY A 563 2.37 19.92 33.16
N PHE A 564 3.39 19.17 33.57
CA PHE A 564 3.94 19.21 34.92
C PHE A 564 4.84 20.44 35.06
N ASP A 565 4.31 21.56 35.56
CA ASP A 565 5.15 22.61 36.10
C ASP A 565 5.83 22.06 37.36
N ARG A 566 7.14 21.78 37.27
CA ARG A 566 7.94 21.28 38.40
C ARG A 566 7.96 22.27 39.58
N ASN A 567 7.53 23.51 39.38
CA ASN A 567 7.49 24.57 40.39
C ASN A 567 6.08 24.79 40.99
N LYS A 568 5.04 24.11 40.51
CA LYS A 568 3.73 24.12 41.18
C LYS A 568 3.71 23.09 42.30
N GLN A 569 3.60 23.58 43.53
CA GLN A 569 3.41 22.73 44.70
C GLN A 569 1.94 22.29 44.72
N PHE A 570 1.70 21.07 44.21
CA PHE A 570 0.42 20.40 44.32
C PHE A 570 0.32 19.71 45.68
N ASP A 571 -0.90 19.63 46.23
CA ASP A 571 -1.16 18.79 47.39
C ASP A 571 -0.88 17.31 47.06
N ALA A 572 -0.53 16.53 48.09
CA ALA A 572 -0.05 15.15 47.92
C ALA A 572 -1.02 14.20 47.17
N ASP A 573 -2.32 14.51 47.16
CA ASP A 573 -3.35 13.77 46.41
C ASP A 573 -3.47 14.22 44.94
N GLU A 574 -3.25 15.50 44.62
CA GLU A 574 -3.24 16.01 43.23
C GLU A 574 -2.00 15.54 42.45
N SER A 575 -0.86 15.43 43.14
CA SER A 575 0.39 14.91 42.56
C SER A 575 0.29 13.41 42.17
N LYS A 576 -0.49 12.61 42.92
CA LYS A 576 -0.76 11.21 42.58
C LYS A 576 -1.73 11.05 41.41
N SER A 577 -2.72 11.94 41.27
CA SER A 577 -3.65 11.98 40.14
C SER A 577 -2.96 12.42 38.84
N ALA A 578 -2.08 13.41 38.90
CA ALA A 578 -1.35 13.92 37.73
C ALA A 578 -0.26 12.95 37.19
N GLY A 579 0.35 12.12 38.05
CA GLY A 579 1.41 11.17 37.68
C GLY A 579 0.95 9.88 36.98
N ASN A 580 -0.36 9.69 36.76
CA ASN A 580 -0.90 8.43 36.23
C ASN A 580 -1.57 8.57 34.85
N GLN A 581 -1.64 9.78 34.28
CA GLN A 581 -2.41 10.02 33.05
C GLN A 581 -1.92 9.22 31.84
N VAL A 582 -0.59 9.08 31.67
CA VAL A 582 -0.05 8.24 30.59
C VAL A 582 -0.42 6.77 30.77
N VAL A 583 -0.48 6.27 32.01
CA VAL A 583 -0.88 4.89 32.30
C VAL A 583 -2.36 4.72 32.00
N GLU A 584 -3.22 5.64 32.41
CA GLU A 584 -4.67 5.62 32.12
C GLU A 584 -4.94 5.64 30.61
N TYR A 585 -4.28 6.55 29.89
CA TYR A 585 -4.32 6.63 28.44
C TYR A 585 -3.90 5.30 27.78
N MET A 586 -2.77 4.72 28.20
CA MET A 586 -2.31 3.45 27.67
C MET A 586 -3.17 2.26 28.10
N GLN A 587 -3.80 2.30 29.30
CA GLN A 587 -4.77 1.29 29.73
C GLN A 587 -6.03 1.32 28.85
N LYS A 588 -6.49 2.50 28.41
CA LYS A 588 -7.60 2.59 27.44
C LYS A 588 -7.23 2.00 26.09
N LEU A 589 -6.01 2.24 25.60
CA LEU A 589 -5.58 1.82 24.26
C LEU A 589 -5.21 0.33 24.15
N CYS A 590 -4.62 -0.25 25.19
CA CYS A 590 -4.06 -1.60 25.13
C CYS A 590 -4.98 -2.64 25.76
N SER A 591 -5.08 -3.83 25.15
CA SER A 591 -5.86 -4.94 25.72
C SER A 591 -5.17 -5.66 26.89
N ASN A 592 -3.86 -5.51 27.06
CA ASN A 592 -3.14 -6.04 28.22
C ASN A 592 -3.09 -5.01 29.35
N ASP A 593 -2.69 -5.44 30.55
CA ASP A 593 -2.41 -4.54 31.67
C ASP A 593 -1.03 -3.89 31.49
N VAL A 594 -1.02 -2.55 31.38
CA VAL A 594 0.22 -1.78 31.18
C VAL A 594 0.75 -1.19 32.48
N ASN A 595 0.03 -1.30 33.60
CA ASN A 595 0.44 -0.78 34.90
C ASN A 595 1.42 -1.74 35.61
N THR A 596 2.57 -1.98 34.98
CA THR A 596 3.67 -2.77 35.56
C THR A 596 4.71 -1.85 36.20
N PRO A 597 5.58 -2.31 37.13
CA PRO A 597 6.68 -1.50 37.63
C PRO A 597 7.59 -0.93 36.52
N VAL A 598 8.32 0.14 36.81
CA VAL A 598 9.35 0.70 35.91
C VAL A 598 10.35 -0.38 35.50
N GLY A 599 10.71 -0.40 34.22
CA GLY A 599 11.46 -1.48 33.59
C GLY A 599 10.60 -2.66 33.11
N GLY A 600 9.29 -2.68 33.39
CA GLY A 600 8.38 -3.69 32.84
C GLY A 600 8.23 -3.58 31.32
N VAL A 601 8.20 -4.74 30.65
CA VAL A 601 8.02 -4.86 29.20
C VAL A 601 6.74 -5.61 28.88
N ILE A 602 5.79 -4.94 28.23
CA ILE A 602 4.47 -5.48 27.94
C ILE A 602 4.34 -5.72 26.44
N HIS A 603 4.12 -6.96 26.03
CA HIS A 603 3.69 -7.28 24.67
C HIS A 603 2.16 -7.26 24.62
N THR A 604 1.60 -6.29 23.90
CA THR A 604 0.15 -6.03 23.85
C THR A 604 -0.28 -5.61 22.45
N GLY A 605 -1.58 -5.70 22.19
CA GLY A 605 -2.18 -5.07 21.03
C GLY A 605 -3.03 -3.86 21.42
N MET A 606 -3.22 -2.96 20.46
CA MET A 606 -4.28 -1.95 20.47
C MET A 606 -5.37 -2.41 19.52
N GLN A 607 -6.63 -2.34 19.95
CA GLN A 607 -7.77 -2.80 19.15
C GLN A 607 -8.66 -1.64 18.73
N ASN A 608 -9.43 -1.85 17.66
CA ASN A 608 -10.59 -1.02 17.32
C ASN A 608 -11.86 -1.55 18.00
N GLU A 609 -12.98 -0.83 17.87
CA GLU A 609 -14.25 -1.20 18.50
C GLU A 609 -14.85 -2.54 18.03
N ARG A 610 -14.35 -3.08 16.91
CA ARG A 610 -14.70 -4.43 16.41
C ARG A 610 -13.79 -5.53 16.96
N GLY A 611 -12.81 -5.18 17.80
CA GLY A 611 -11.83 -6.09 18.39
C GLY A 611 -10.65 -6.44 17.49
N GLY A 612 -10.55 -5.82 16.32
CA GLY A 612 -9.44 -6.04 15.37
C GLY A 612 -8.20 -5.23 15.76
N TYR A 613 -7.00 -5.67 15.35
CA TYR A 613 -5.75 -4.98 15.69
C TYR A 613 -5.56 -3.66 14.92
N GLU A 614 -5.32 -2.57 15.63
CA GLU A 614 -4.74 -1.35 15.06
C GLU A 614 -3.22 -1.32 15.20
N ASN A 615 -2.68 -2.03 16.20
CA ASN A 615 -1.25 -2.19 16.42
C ASN A 615 -0.95 -3.43 17.26
N ASP A 616 0.17 -4.09 16.99
CA ASP A 616 0.78 -5.13 17.84
C ASP A 616 2.17 -4.63 18.23
N CYS A 617 2.38 -4.40 19.53
CA CYS A 617 3.54 -3.66 19.99
C CYS A 617 4.14 -4.17 21.29
N LEU A 618 5.36 -3.69 21.54
CA LEU A 618 6.09 -3.87 22.79
C LEU A 618 6.17 -2.51 23.49
N LEU A 619 5.64 -2.43 24.70
CA LEU A 619 5.72 -1.26 25.56
C LEU A 619 6.77 -1.47 26.63
N ILE A 620 7.66 -0.50 26.81
CA ILE A 620 8.64 -0.45 27.87
C ILE A 620 8.27 0.70 28.81
N ARG A 621 7.95 0.41 30.08
CA ARG A 621 7.74 1.47 31.09
C ARG A 621 9.10 2.06 31.48
N ARG A 622 9.41 3.26 31.00
CA ARG A 622 10.72 3.93 31.15
C ARG A 622 10.83 4.64 32.50
N THR A 623 9.76 5.34 32.88
CA THR A 623 9.62 6.03 34.17
C THR A 623 8.18 5.85 34.66
N ASP A 624 7.84 6.44 35.80
CA ASP A 624 6.44 6.45 36.26
C ASP A 624 5.52 7.18 35.27
N ASN A 625 6.08 8.14 34.51
CA ASN A 625 5.36 9.05 33.61
C ASN A 625 5.70 8.84 32.12
N SER A 626 6.33 7.73 31.73
CA SER A 626 6.68 7.52 30.32
C SER A 626 6.79 6.07 29.88
N PHE A 627 6.39 5.84 28.62
CA PHE A 627 6.58 4.61 27.89
C PHE A 627 7.41 4.84 26.63
N LEU A 628 8.22 3.85 26.27
CA LEU A 628 8.79 3.71 24.93
C LEU A 628 8.10 2.52 24.25
N MET A 629 7.55 2.74 23.06
CA MET A 629 6.91 1.72 22.25
C MET A 629 7.82 1.29 21.10
N LEU A 630 7.91 -0.02 20.87
CA LEU A 630 8.39 -0.58 19.60
C LEU A 630 7.21 -1.16 18.81
N ALA A 631 7.08 -0.76 17.55
CA ALA A 631 6.05 -1.22 16.64
C ALA A 631 6.64 -1.61 15.26
N PRO A 632 5.92 -2.40 14.45
CA PRO A 632 6.35 -2.80 13.12
C PRO A 632 6.69 -1.59 12.23
N THR A 633 7.71 -1.71 11.37
CA THR A 633 8.19 -0.63 10.49
C THR A 633 7.09 0.11 9.73
N THR A 634 6.08 -0.61 9.25
CA THR A 634 5.01 -0.02 8.42
C THR A 634 3.94 0.72 9.23
N GLN A 635 4.05 0.75 10.56
CA GLN A 635 3.08 1.41 11.43
C GLN A 635 3.32 2.90 11.63
N GLN A 636 4.54 3.40 11.41
CA GLN A 636 5.02 4.72 11.83
C GLN A 636 3.95 5.83 11.80
N THR A 637 3.31 6.06 10.66
CA THR A 637 2.26 7.07 10.52
C THR A 637 0.91 6.62 11.12
N ARG A 638 0.46 5.39 10.83
CA ARG A 638 -0.86 4.90 11.23
C ARG A 638 -1.02 4.86 12.75
N ILE A 639 -0.01 4.38 13.47
CA ILE A 639 -0.11 4.28 14.92
C ILE A 639 -0.01 5.65 15.60
N MET A 640 0.79 6.57 15.06
CA MET A 640 0.85 7.96 15.54
C MET A 640 -0.50 8.65 15.38
N ASP A 641 -1.14 8.49 14.22
CA ASP A 641 -2.49 9.00 13.95
C ASP A 641 -3.52 8.38 14.90
N TRP A 642 -3.53 7.04 15.01
CA TRP A 642 -4.42 6.32 15.92
C TRP A 642 -4.31 6.82 17.36
N MET A 643 -3.10 6.96 17.89
CA MET A 643 -2.87 7.45 19.25
C MET A 643 -3.33 8.90 19.42
N ARG A 644 -2.93 9.81 18.52
CA ARG A 644 -3.29 11.23 18.62
C ARG A 644 -4.79 11.46 18.60
N ARG A 645 -5.54 10.71 17.78
CA ARG A 645 -7.01 10.79 17.74
C ARG A 645 -7.70 10.32 19.02
N GLN A 646 -6.98 9.63 19.90
CA GLN A 646 -7.51 9.16 21.19
C GLN A 646 -7.13 10.06 22.37
N ILE A 647 -6.33 11.12 22.13
CA ILE A 647 -6.02 12.14 23.13
C ILE A 647 -7.23 13.05 23.27
N THR A 648 -7.72 13.21 24.50
CA THR A 648 -8.81 14.13 24.82
C THR A 648 -8.27 15.52 25.14
N ALA A 649 -9.09 16.56 25.05
CA ALA A 649 -8.64 17.95 25.24
C ALA A 649 -8.09 18.25 26.64
N ASP A 650 -8.51 17.47 27.63
CA ASP A 650 -8.08 17.52 29.03
C ASP A 650 -6.89 16.58 29.35
N ALA A 651 -6.51 15.69 28.43
CA ALA A 651 -5.42 14.75 28.65
C ALA A 651 -4.05 15.42 28.48
N CYS A 652 -3.24 15.39 29.52
CA CYS A 652 -1.87 15.86 29.48
C CYS A 652 -0.91 14.75 29.00
N VAL A 653 -1.08 14.27 27.77
CA VAL A 653 -0.22 13.25 27.16
C VAL A 653 0.39 13.76 25.86
N SER A 654 1.69 13.48 25.65
CA SER A 654 2.39 13.71 24.39
C SER A 654 2.83 12.39 23.77
N VAL A 655 2.77 12.35 22.43
CA VAL A 655 3.13 11.20 21.61
C VAL A 655 4.13 11.67 20.54
N SER A 656 5.36 11.20 20.65
CA SER A 656 6.50 11.63 19.82
C SER A 656 7.14 10.48 19.07
N ASP A 657 7.32 10.66 17.75
CA ASP A 657 8.06 9.70 16.93
C ASP A 657 9.57 9.88 17.16
N VAL A 658 10.18 8.90 17.81
CA VAL A 658 11.62 8.86 18.12
C VAL A 658 12.33 7.80 17.27
N THR A 659 11.75 7.40 16.14
CA THR A 659 12.22 6.28 15.32
C THR A 659 13.68 6.43 14.89
N SER A 660 14.09 7.65 14.54
CA SER A 660 15.47 7.95 14.09
C SER A 660 16.44 8.20 15.24
N MET A 661 15.95 8.47 16.46
CA MET A 661 16.80 8.69 17.65
C MET A 661 17.44 7.39 18.14
N TYR A 662 16.81 6.24 17.85
CA TYR A 662 17.25 4.94 18.33
C TYR A 662 17.46 3.92 17.19
N THR A 663 18.58 3.22 17.28
CA THR A 663 18.84 1.95 16.59
C THR A 663 18.35 0.79 17.44
N VAL A 664 17.83 -0.26 16.81
CA VAL A 664 17.42 -1.49 17.53
C VAL A 664 18.19 -2.67 16.97
N PHE A 665 18.91 -3.38 17.83
CA PHE A 665 19.51 -4.67 17.51
C PHE A 665 18.80 -5.79 18.25
N SER A 666 18.51 -6.89 17.55
CA SER A 666 18.17 -8.14 18.20
C SER A 666 19.39 -9.04 18.19
N VAL A 667 19.91 -9.35 19.38
CA VAL A 667 21.03 -10.26 19.59
C VAL A 667 20.45 -11.59 20.03
N VAL A 668 20.42 -12.54 19.09
CA VAL A 668 19.65 -13.78 19.17
C VAL A 668 20.58 -14.99 19.24
N GLY A 669 20.24 -15.96 20.07
CA GLY A 669 20.92 -17.25 20.16
C GLY A 669 21.35 -17.62 21.57
N PRO A 670 21.62 -18.91 21.82
CA PRO A 670 21.89 -19.45 23.15
C PRO A 670 23.12 -18.82 23.82
N LYS A 671 24.11 -18.35 23.04
CA LYS A 671 25.36 -17.76 23.54
C LYS A 671 25.31 -16.23 23.70
N SER A 672 24.18 -15.61 23.38
CA SER A 672 24.05 -14.14 23.35
C SER A 672 24.29 -13.49 24.72
N ARG A 673 23.84 -14.12 25.81
CA ARG A 673 24.04 -13.61 27.17
C ARG A 673 25.51 -13.60 27.57
N GLU A 674 26.21 -14.72 27.40
CA GLU A 674 27.63 -14.85 27.76
C GLU A 674 28.48 -13.80 27.03
N MET A 675 28.24 -13.67 25.72
CA MET A 675 28.90 -12.66 24.90
C MET A 675 28.58 -11.23 25.36
N LEU A 676 27.29 -10.88 25.57
CA LEU A 676 26.91 -9.53 26.00
C LEU A 676 27.43 -9.18 27.39
N SER A 677 27.52 -10.14 28.31
CA SER A 677 28.08 -9.94 29.64
C SER A 677 29.56 -9.52 29.63
N LEU A 678 30.33 -9.85 28.57
CA LEU A 678 31.70 -9.35 28.42
C LEU A 678 31.79 -7.86 28.07
N THR A 679 30.68 -7.27 27.60
CA THR A 679 30.60 -5.85 27.22
C THR A 679 29.89 -5.00 28.24
N CYS A 680 29.36 -5.58 29.32
CA CYS A 680 28.50 -4.89 30.26
C CYS A 680 28.85 -5.27 31.69
N ASN A 681 29.08 -4.26 32.55
CA ASN A 681 29.32 -4.47 33.98
C ASN A 681 28.03 -4.76 34.78
N THR A 682 26.87 -4.75 34.12
CA THR A 682 25.57 -5.06 34.75
C THR A 682 25.21 -6.53 34.52
N ASN A 683 24.71 -7.19 35.56
CA ASN A 683 24.20 -8.55 35.43
C ASN A 683 22.96 -8.61 34.51
N LEU A 684 23.11 -9.25 33.36
CA LEU A 684 22.04 -9.44 32.37
C LEU A 684 21.10 -10.61 32.69
N ARG A 685 21.30 -11.31 33.82
CA ARG A 685 20.37 -12.31 34.35
C ARG A 685 19.25 -11.61 35.12
N PHE A 686 18.23 -11.19 34.39
CA PHE A 686 16.98 -10.69 34.96
C PHE A 686 15.78 -11.38 34.30
N HIS A 687 14.62 -11.28 34.95
CA HIS A 687 13.42 -12.01 34.54
C HIS A 687 13.02 -11.64 33.09
N GLY A 688 12.37 -12.57 32.39
CA GLY A 688 11.80 -12.28 31.08
C GLY A 688 10.82 -11.12 31.16
N HIS A 689 10.67 -10.36 30.07
CA HIS A 689 9.80 -9.18 30.01
C HIS A 689 10.22 -8.02 30.94
N MET A 690 11.52 -7.83 31.11
CA MET A 690 12.08 -6.67 31.78
C MET A 690 13.05 -5.94 30.85
N ALA A 691 13.21 -4.64 31.11
CA ALA A 691 14.16 -3.75 30.46
C ALA A 691 15.04 -3.11 31.53
N LYS A 692 16.32 -2.96 31.22
CA LYS A 692 17.27 -2.19 32.04
C LYS A 692 18.06 -1.25 31.16
N GLU A 693 18.28 -0.04 31.65
CA GLU A 693 19.26 0.84 31.07
C GLU A 693 20.64 0.47 31.61
N VAL A 694 21.59 0.24 30.71
CA VAL A 694 22.95 -0.20 31.06
C VAL A 694 23.97 0.48 30.13
N ASN A 695 25.23 0.40 30.52
CA ASN A 695 26.35 0.76 29.66
C ASN A 695 26.82 -0.50 28.91
N ILE A 696 27.01 -0.38 27.59
CA ILE A 696 27.56 -1.45 26.74
C ILE A 696 28.82 -0.92 26.07
N ALA A 697 29.94 -1.59 26.32
CA ALA A 697 31.28 -1.12 26.00
C ALA A 697 31.51 0.29 26.57
N TYR A 698 31.70 1.30 25.70
CA TYR A 698 31.88 2.70 26.10
C TYR A 698 30.63 3.56 25.88
N ALA A 699 29.51 2.95 25.51
CA ALA A 699 28.25 3.65 25.27
C ALA A 699 27.35 3.59 26.49
N SER A 700 26.75 4.74 26.83
CA SER A 700 25.79 4.87 27.93
C SER A 700 24.35 4.91 27.41
N GLY A 701 23.39 4.62 28.30
CA GLY A 701 21.97 4.79 27.99
C GLY A 701 21.39 3.73 27.05
N VAL A 702 21.99 2.53 26.99
CA VAL A 702 21.48 1.44 26.15
C VAL A 702 20.39 0.68 26.90
N ILE A 703 19.21 0.56 26.31
CA ILE A 703 18.10 -0.16 26.91
C ILE A 703 18.16 -1.62 26.46
N VAL A 704 18.35 -2.53 27.41
CA VAL A 704 18.45 -3.98 27.17
C VAL A 704 17.19 -4.66 27.63
N LEU A 705 16.48 -5.30 26.70
CA LEU A 705 15.25 -6.04 26.95
C LEU A 705 15.52 -7.54 26.94
N SER A 706 15.04 -8.27 27.95
CA SER A 706 15.04 -9.75 27.99
C SER A 706 13.92 -10.35 27.13
N PHE A 707 13.78 -9.86 25.89
CA PHE A 707 12.75 -10.25 24.95
C PHE A 707 13.26 -10.17 23.51
N THR A 708 12.87 -11.13 22.67
CA THR A 708 13.09 -11.10 21.21
C THR A 708 11.76 -11.32 20.49
N HIS A 709 11.58 -10.67 19.34
CA HIS A 709 10.34 -10.80 18.56
C HIS A 709 10.21 -12.13 17.80
N MET A 710 11.27 -12.93 17.80
CA MET A 710 11.41 -14.14 16.97
C MET A 710 11.25 -15.41 17.80
N GLY A 711 11.02 -15.28 19.12
CA GLY A 711 10.82 -16.39 20.05
C GLY A 711 12.09 -17.18 20.37
N GLU A 712 13.25 -16.73 19.90
CA GLU A 712 14.57 -17.30 20.24
C GLU A 712 15.13 -16.68 21.53
N PRO A 713 15.97 -17.40 22.29
CA PRO A 713 16.66 -16.81 23.42
C PRO A 713 17.52 -15.64 22.92
N GLY A 714 17.42 -14.47 23.55
CA GLY A 714 18.27 -13.34 23.22
C GLY A 714 17.89 -12.10 23.98
N TYR A 715 18.50 -10.99 23.56
CA TYR A 715 18.18 -9.66 24.06
C TYR A 715 17.89 -8.72 22.88
N THR A 716 17.03 -7.75 23.12
CA THR A 716 16.85 -6.61 22.21
C THR A 716 17.52 -5.39 22.82
N LEU A 717 18.41 -4.76 22.06
CA LEU A 717 19.14 -3.56 22.45
C LEU A 717 18.51 -2.36 21.75
N ILE A 718 18.07 -1.36 22.50
CA ILE A 718 17.67 -0.06 21.98
C ILE A 718 18.81 0.91 22.29
N ILE A 719 19.44 1.41 21.24
CA ILE A 719 20.73 2.10 21.28
C ILE A 719 20.52 3.53 20.78
N PRO A 720 20.95 4.57 21.52
CA PRO A 720 21.00 5.92 20.96
C PRO A 720 21.83 5.91 19.68
N SER A 721 21.26 6.42 18.58
CA SER A 721 21.79 6.18 17.23
C SER A 721 23.27 6.53 17.06
N GLU A 722 23.78 7.54 17.78
CA GLU A 722 25.19 7.97 17.78
C GLU A 722 26.19 6.89 18.22
N TYR A 723 25.82 5.99 19.13
CA TYR A 723 26.73 4.94 19.64
C TYR A 723 26.70 3.64 18.83
N THR A 724 25.80 3.55 17.85
CA THR A 724 25.46 2.30 17.16
C THR A 724 26.68 1.63 16.51
N LEU A 725 27.48 2.39 15.76
CA LEU A 725 28.65 1.85 15.06
C LEU A 725 29.70 1.32 16.05
N HIS A 726 29.92 2.05 17.15
CA HIS A 726 30.83 1.61 18.21
C HIS A 726 30.39 0.29 18.83
N ILE A 727 29.13 0.24 19.28
CA ILE A 727 28.56 -0.98 19.88
C ILE A 727 28.63 -2.14 18.90
N TYR A 728 28.21 -1.93 17.65
CA TYR A 728 28.25 -2.96 16.62
C TYR A 728 29.67 -3.53 16.44
N ASN A 729 30.68 -2.67 16.29
CA ASN A 729 32.07 -3.10 16.13
C ASN A 729 32.60 -3.88 17.34
N GLN A 730 32.27 -3.45 18.56
CA GLN A 730 32.66 -4.16 19.78
C GLN A 730 31.99 -5.52 19.90
N LEU A 731 30.68 -5.61 19.61
CA LEU A 731 29.93 -6.86 19.60
C LEU A 731 30.48 -7.83 18.54
N MET A 732 30.76 -7.35 17.34
CA MET A 732 31.35 -8.19 16.27
C MET A 732 32.76 -8.68 16.65
N LYS A 733 33.58 -7.83 17.28
CA LYS A 733 34.93 -8.18 17.73
C LYS A 733 34.91 -9.26 18.83
N ILE A 734 34.13 -9.04 19.89
CA ILE A 734 34.05 -9.96 21.04
C ILE A 734 33.28 -11.23 20.67
N GLY A 735 32.22 -11.08 19.87
CA GLY A 735 31.38 -12.18 19.42
C GLY A 735 32.07 -13.11 18.42
N HIS A 736 33.25 -12.77 17.90
CA HIS A 736 34.02 -13.64 16.99
C HIS A 736 34.18 -15.05 17.56
N ASP A 737 34.62 -15.16 18.82
CA ASP A 737 34.85 -16.46 19.49
C ASP A 737 33.55 -17.20 19.86
N TYR A 738 32.42 -16.49 19.81
CA TYR A 738 31.08 -17.03 19.99
C TYR A 738 30.42 -17.39 18.64
N GLY A 739 31.09 -17.09 17.53
CA GLY A 739 30.61 -17.30 16.16
C GLY A 739 29.43 -16.39 15.80
N ILE A 740 29.49 -15.12 16.22
CA ILE A 740 28.52 -14.10 15.86
C ILE A 740 28.41 -13.96 14.33
N LYS A 741 27.19 -13.89 13.81
CA LYS A 741 26.92 -13.56 12.41
C LYS A 741 25.92 -12.41 12.31
N ASN A 742 26.08 -11.60 11.26
CA ASN A 742 25.00 -10.72 10.82
C ASN A 742 23.85 -11.56 10.27
N VAL A 743 22.62 -11.11 10.48
CA VAL A 743 21.42 -11.83 10.11
C VAL A 743 20.40 -10.89 9.46
N GLY A 744 19.88 -11.29 8.31
CA GLY A 744 18.93 -10.52 7.51
C GLY A 744 17.46 -10.82 7.82
N MET A 745 16.58 -10.08 7.15
CA MET A 745 15.13 -10.16 7.34
C MET A 745 14.52 -11.50 6.89
N TYR A 746 15.12 -12.24 5.95
CA TYR A 746 14.62 -13.56 5.54
C TYR A 746 14.83 -14.63 6.60
N THR A 747 15.94 -14.56 7.32
CA THR A 747 16.18 -15.41 8.48
C THR A 747 15.22 -15.05 9.61
N MET A 748 15.00 -13.76 9.89
CA MET A 748 13.99 -13.31 10.84
C MET A 748 12.59 -13.85 10.52
N ARG A 749 12.19 -13.79 9.24
CA ARG A 749 10.93 -14.40 8.76
C ARG A 749 10.90 -15.90 9.04
N SER A 750 12.00 -16.60 8.76
CA SER A 750 12.08 -18.05 8.96
C SER A 750 11.88 -18.44 10.43
N LEU A 751 12.61 -17.78 11.34
CA LEU A 751 12.52 -18.00 12.78
C LEU A 751 11.10 -17.78 13.31
N ARG A 752 10.44 -16.68 12.91
CA ARG A 752 9.11 -16.33 13.41
C ARG A 752 8.01 -17.24 12.85
N VAL A 753 8.11 -17.63 11.58
CA VAL A 753 7.10 -18.51 10.94
C VAL A 753 7.17 -19.92 11.54
N GLU A 754 8.36 -20.49 11.70
CA GLU A 754 8.52 -21.79 12.38
C GLU A 754 8.02 -21.78 13.83
N LYS A 755 8.13 -20.64 14.53
CA LYS A 755 7.60 -20.48 15.90
C LYS A 755 6.13 -20.07 15.97
N PHE A 756 5.43 -20.09 14.84
CA PHE A 756 4.03 -19.72 14.76
C PHE A 756 3.75 -18.31 15.35
N ILE A 757 4.60 -17.35 14.99
CA ILE A 757 4.48 -15.96 15.42
C ILE A 757 3.85 -15.15 14.27
N PRO A 758 2.62 -14.61 14.46
CA PRO A 758 1.97 -13.77 13.47
C PRO A 758 2.69 -12.41 13.37
N PHE A 759 2.62 -11.77 12.20
CA PHE A 759 3.23 -10.47 11.97
C PHE A 759 2.24 -9.46 11.37
N TRP A 760 2.44 -8.17 11.67
CA TRP A 760 1.61 -7.09 11.15
C TRP A 760 1.63 -7.01 9.62
N ALA A 761 0.47 -6.74 9.03
CA ALA A 761 0.20 -6.69 7.59
C ALA A 761 0.40 -8.03 6.85
N GLU A 762 0.65 -9.13 7.58
CA GLU A 762 0.66 -10.49 7.03
C GLU A 762 -0.46 -11.33 7.66
N GLU A 763 -0.43 -11.47 8.99
CA GLU A 763 -1.49 -12.14 9.77
C GLU A 763 -2.29 -11.17 10.63
N LEU A 764 -1.77 -9.98 10.96
CA LEU A 764 -2.44 -9.02 11.83
C LEU A 764 -2.85 -7.78 11.02
N ASP A 765 -4.12 -7.41 11.15
CA ASP A 765 -4.74 -6.23 10.55
C ASP A 765 -5.96 -5.78 11.39
N SER A 766 -6.61 -4.70 10.95
CA SER A 766 -7.81 -4.13 11.59
C SER A 766 -9.05 -5.03 11.58
N SER A 767 -9.01 -6.16 10.89
CA SER A 767 -10.09 -7.16 10.80
C SER A 767 -9.80 -8.44 11.60
N THR A 768 -8.62 -8.54 12.19
CA THR A 768 -8.12 -9.75 12.84
C THR A 768 -8.11 -9.56 14.34
N THR A 769 -8.71 -10.50 15.08
CA THR A 769 -8.78 -10.41 16.55
C THR A 769 -7.70 -11.25 17.25
N PRO A 770 -7.34 -10.95 18.50
CA PRO A 770 -6.40 -11.75 19.29
C PRO A 770 -6.81 -13.22 19.43
N TYR A 771 -8.11 -13.54 19.49
CA TYR A 771 -8.56 -14.92 19.60
C TYR A 771 -8.26 -15.72 18.32
N GLU A 772 -8.52 -15.11 17.16
CA GLU A 772 -8.37 -15.76 15.84
C GLU A 772 -6.92 -16.18 15.57
N VAL A 773 -5.94 -15.43 16.11
CA VAL A 773 -4.50 -15.73 16.02
C VAL A 773 -3.94 -16.47 17.23
N GLY A 774 -4.79 -16.97 18.13
CA GLY A 774 -4.35 -17.73 19.31
C GLY A 774 -3.61 -16.89 20.37
N ARG A 775 -3.85 -15.58 20.42
CA ARG A 775 -3.25 -14.62 21.36
C ARG A 775 -4.23 -14.08 22.41
N GLY A 776 -5.41 -14.70 22.55
CA GLY A 776 -6.42 -14.31 23.54
C GLY A 776 -5.91 -14.25 24.98
N TYR A 777 -4.89 -15.03 25.34
CA TYR A 777 -4.27 -15.01 26.68
C TYR A 777 -3.56 -13.67 27.02
N LYS A 778 -3.27 -12.83 26.01
CA LYS A 778 -2.71 -11.49 26.20
C LYS A 778 -3.77 -10.44 26.52
N VAL A 779 -5.06 -10.76 26.36
CA VAL A 779 -6.18 -9.84 26.55
C VAL A 779 -6.67 -9.94 28.00
N LYS A 780 -6.70 -8.81 28.71
CA LYS A 780 -7.15 -8.70 30.11
C LYS A 780 -8.58 -8.17 30.15
N LEU A 781 -9.54 -9.08 29.96
CA LEU A 781 -10.98 -8.74 29.97
C LEU A 781 -11.50 -8.22 31.33
N ASN A 782 -10.74 -8.45 32.40
CA ASN A 782 -11.04 -7.97 33.75
C ASN A 782 -10.72 -6.47 33.96
N LYS A 783 -10.01 -5.82 33.03
CA LYS A 783 -9.85 -4.36 33.04
C LYS A 783 -11.20 -3.69 32.95
N GLU A 784 -11.38 -2.52 33.56
CA GLU A 784 -12.64 -1.76 33.50
C GLU A 784 -13.05 -1.49 32.04
N TYR A 785 -12.16 -0.87 31.26
CA TYR A 785 -12.36 -0.62 29.84
C TYR A 785 -11.05 -0.66 29.06
N PHE A 786 -11.14 -1.05 27.79
CA PHE A 786 -10.17 -0.77 26.73
C PHE A 786 -10.92 -0.83 25.39
N ILE A 787 -10.42 -0.14 24.37
CA ILE A 787 -11.06 -0.09 23.04
C ILE A 787 -11.18 -1.51 22.47
N GLY A 788 -12.39 -1.93 22.11
CA GLY A 788 -12.66 -3.28 21.60
C GLY A 788 -12.96 -4.35 22.65
N LYS A 789 -12.95 -4.04 23.95
CA LYS A 789 -13.26 -4.99 25.05
C LYS A 789 -14.57 -5.74 24.80
N PHE A 790 -15.66 -5.03 24.51
CA PHE A 790 -16.98 -5.65 24.35
C PHE A 790 -17.06 -6.57 23.12
N ALA A 791 -16.39 -6.22 22.02
CA ALA A 791 -16.32 -7.10 20.85
C ALA A 791 -15.57 -8.40 21.15
N LEU A 792 -14.45 -8.31 21.88
CA LEU A 792 -13.68 -9.46 22.30
C LEU A 792 -14.42 -10.34 23.32
N MET A 793 -15.16 -9.74 24.27
CA MET A 793 -16.04 -10.50 25.17
C MET A 793 -17.12 -11.27 24.42
N ARG A 794 -17.79 -10.63 23.45
CA ARG A 794 -18.79 -11.30 22.60
C ARG A 794 -18.17 -12.46 21.82
N GLN A 795 -17.00 -12.25 21.21
CA GLN A 795 -16.31 -13.29 20.45
C GLN A 795 -15.86 -14.46 21.34
N ALA A 796 -15.40 -14.19 22.56
CA ALA A 796 -15.02 -15.22 23.52
C ALA A 796 -16.20 -16.15 23.85
N ASN A 797 -17.42 -15.60 23.93
CA ASN A 797 -18.65 -16.36 24.19
C ASN A 797 -19.19 -17.08 22.95
N GLN A 798 -19.15 -16.44 21.77
CA GLN A 798 -19.74 -16.97 20.54
C GLN A 798 -18.82 -17.94 19.78
N GLY A 799 -17.52 -17.90 20.05
CA GLY A 799 -16.50 -18.61 19.28
C GLY A 799 -16.10 -17.86 18.00
N MET A 800 -15.11 -18.42 17.29
CA MET A 800 -14.50 -17.81 16.11
C MET A 800 -14.96 -18.50 14.83
N LYS A 801 -15.17 -17.73 13.76
CA LYS A 801 -15.53 -18.27 12.43
C LYS A 801 -14.32 -18.50 11.51
N LYS A 802 -13.17 -17.94 11.88
CA LYS A 802 -11.87 -18.16 11.24
C LYS A 802 -10.79 -18.34 12.30
N ARG A 803 -9.72 -19.05 11.98
CA ARG A 803 -8.58 -19.27 12.87
C ARG A 803 -7.29 -19.37 12.08
N LEU A 804 -6.22 -18.80 12.60
CA LEU A 804 -4.88 -18.96 12.04
C LEU A 804 -4.34 -20.35 12.43
N ALA A 805 -3.75 -21.05 11.47
CA ALA A 805 -3.12 -22.34 11.68
C ALA A 805 -1.70 -22.36 11.09
N HIS A 806 -0.86 -23.23 11.63
CA HIS A 806 0.47 -23.54 11.14
C HIS A 806 0.40 -24.81 10.28
N PHE A 807 1.04 -24.81 9.12
CA PHE A 807 1.06 -25.92 8.17
C PHE A 807 2.49 -26.33 7.85
N THR A 808 2.73 -27.63 7.73
CA THR A 808 3.96 -28.18 7.14
C THR A 808 3.59 -29.04 5.95
N LEU A 809 4.20 -28.80 4.79
CA LEU A 809 4.05 -29.71 3.64
C LEU A 809 4.70 -31.05 3.97
N ASP A 810 4.13 -32.13 3.46
CA ASP A 810 4.69 -33.47 3.63
C ASP A 810 5.88 -33.73 2.68
N ASP A 811 6.40 -34.95 2.71
CA ASP A 811 7.61 -35.33 1.97
C ASP A 811 7.36 -35.48 0.45
N SER A 812 6.13 -35.25 -0.04
CA SER A 812 5.83 -35.21 -1.47
C SER A 812 6.29 -33.92 -2.16
N PHE A 813 6.64 -32.89 -1.38
CA PHE A 813 7.19 -31.63 -1.88
C PHE A 813 8.71 -31.74 -2.06
N ASP A 814 9.18 -31.63 -3.31
CA ASP A 814 10.60 -31.62 -3.65
C ASP A 814 11.13 -30.18 -3.61
N LEU A 815 11.99 -29.90 -2.62
CA LEU A 815 12.56 -28.58 -2.36
C LEU A 815 13.21 -27.93 -3.59
N ASP A 816 13.88 -28.71 -4.42
CA ASP A 816 14.72 -28.22 -5.53
C ASP A 816 13.96 -28.16 -6.85
N LYS A 817 12.88 -28.93 -7.01
CA LYS A 817 12.11 -28.99 -8.27
C LYS A 817 10.79 -28.24 -8.22
N ASP A 818 10.12 -28.28 -7.08
CA ASP A 818 8.76 -27.78 -6.95
C ASP A 818 8.72 -26.26 -6.78
N ILE A 819 7.59 -25.68 -7.17
CA ILE A 819 7.31 -24.26 -6.99
C ILE A 819 7.04 -24.02 -5.50
N TRP A 820 7.70 -23.03 -4.91
CA TRP A 820 7.57 -22.74 -3.49
C TRP A 820 6.25 -22.01 -3.16
N PRO A 821 5.61 -22.31 -2.03
CA PRO A 821 4.60 -21.41 -1.46
C PRO A 821 5.28 -20.13 -0.97
N TRP A 822 4.66 -18.97 -1.21
CA TRP A 822 5.18 -17.66 -0.79
C TRP A 822 4.16 -16.84 0.02
N GLY A 823 2.92 -17.34 0.17
CA GLY A 823 1.78 -16.62 0.74
C GLY A 823 0.69 -16.39 -0.29
N GLY A 824 -0.58 -16.50 0.14
CA GLY A 824 -1.78 -16.33 -0.67
C GLY A 824 -2.30 -17.62 -1.32
N GLU A 825 -1.58 -18.74 -1.22
CA GLU A 825 -1.98 -20.03 -1.76
C GLU A 825 -3.28 -20.54 -1.12
N PRO A 826 -4.23 -21.09 -1.89
CA PRO A 826 -5.45 -21.69 -1.35
C PRO A 826 -5.14 -22.89 -0.45
N ILE A 827 -5.91 -22.98 0.63
CA ILE A 827 -5.93 -24.11 1.56
C ILE A 827 -7.23 -24.86 1.36
N TYR A 828 -7.14 -26.18 1.18
CA TYR A 828 -8.27 -27.08 1.10
C TYR A 828 -8.30 -28.01 2.31
N ARG A 829 -9.49 -28.28 2.83
CA ARG A 829 -9.78 -29.28 3.86
C ARG A 829 -10.75 -30.30 3.27
N ASN A 830 -10.35 -31.56 3.17
CA ASN A 830 -11.15 -32.64 2.58
C ASN A 830 -11.71 -32.26 1.19
N GLY A 831 -10.88 -31.65 0.34
CA GLY A 831 -11.26 -31.21 -1.00
C GLY A 831 -12.01 -29.87 -1.08
N VAL A 832 -12.45 -29.31 0.05
CA VAL A 832 -13.20 -28.04 0.12
C VAL A 832 -12.28 -26.88 0.46
N TYR A 833 -12.38 -25.77 -0.27
CA TYR A 833 -11.62 -24.55 0.04
C TYR A 833 -12.02 -23.97 1.39
N VAL A 834 -11.03 -23.63 2.22
CA VAL A 834 -11.25 -23.09 3.57
C VAL A 834 -10.47 -21.80 3.87
N GLY A 835 -9.62 -21.32 2.95
CA GLY A 835 -8.89 -20.08 3.12
C GLY A 835 -7.56 -20.08 2.41
N ASN A 836 -6.60 -19.29 2.89
CA ASN A 836 -5.33 -19.07 2.20
C ASN A 836 -4.17 -19.05 3.19
N THR A 837 -2.99 -19.43 2.71
CA THR A 837 -1.73 -19.12 3.39
C THR A 837 -1.54 -17.60 3.43
N THR A 838 -0.89 -17.12 4.48
CA THR A 838 -0.51 -15.72 4.67
C THR A 838 1.00 -15.57 4.55
N SER A 839 1.72 -16.42 5.28
CA SER A 839 3.18 -16.48 5.31
C SER A 839 3.69 -17.84 4.93
N SER A 840 4.87 -17.88 4.31
CA SER A 840 5.57 -19.13 3.99
C SER A 840 7.08 -18.94 4.06
N THR A 841 7.78 -20.01 4.41
CA THR A 841 9.24 -20.12 4.43
C THR A 841 9.66 -21.59 4.42
N TYR A 842 10.95 -21.86 4.23
CA TYR A 842 11.53 -23.15 4.58
C TYR A 842 11.87 -23.18 6.07
N GLY A 843 11.33 -24.15 6.79
CA GLY A 843 11.67 -24.39 8.18
C GLY A 843 12.95 -25.20 8.29
N PHE A 844 14.07 -24.54 8.60
CA PHE A 844 15.38 -25.18 8.71
C PHE A 844 15.52 -26.12 9.92
N THR A 845 14.76 -25.93 11.01
CA THR A 845 14.73 -26.91 12.11
C THR A 845 13.83 -28.09 11.75
N LEU A 846 12.76 -27.85 11.00
CA LEU A 846 11.79 -28.87 10.63
C LEU A 846 12.15 -29.64 9.35
N ASN A 847 13.07 -29.11 8.56
CA ASN A 847 13.43 -29.57 7.21
C ASN A 847 12.23 -29.72 6.26
N LYS A 848 11.28 -28.78 6.33
CA LYS A 848 10.03 -28.79 5.56
C LYS A 848 9.63 -27.38 5.14
N MET A 849 8.82 -27.27 4.08
CA MET A 849 8.12 -26.02 3.82
C MET A 849 7.07 -25.78 4.91
N VAL A 850 7.08 -24.57 5.46
CA VAL A 850 6.21 -24.13 6.54
C VAL A 850 5.37 -22.96 6.07
N CYS A 851 4.07 -23.02 6.34
CA CYS A 851 3.13 -21.95 6.04
C CYS A 851 2.32 -21.57 7.28
N LEU A 852 2.00 -20.29 7.44
CA LEU A 852 0.87 -19.86 8.26
C LEU A 852 -0.31 -19.60 7.33
N GLY A 853 -1.53 -19.83 7.80
CA GLY A 853 -2.71 -19.60 6.97
C GLY A 853 -4.03 -19.57 7.72
N TRP A 854 -5.00 -18.90 7.11
CA TRP A 854 -6.35 -18.77 7.64
C TRP A 854 -7.20 -19.98 7.26
N VAL A 855 -7.83 -20.59 8.26
CA VAL A 855 -8.88 -21.60 8.08
C VAL A 855 -10.21 -20.99 8.52
N LYS A 856 -11.16 -20.94 7.60
CA LYS A 856 -12.50 -20.41 7.78
C LYS A 856 -13.53 -21.51 7.48
N ASN A 857 -14.57 -21.57 8.30
CA ASN A 857 -15.73 -22.37 7.95
C ASN A 857 -16.72 -21.53 7.14
N HIS A 858 -16.86 -21.85 5.85
CA HIS A 858 -17.74 -21.12 4.94
C HIS A 858 -19.24 -21.37 5.19
N GLU A 859 -19.61 -22.39 5.98
CA GLU A 859 -20.98 -22.61 6.47
C GLU A 859 -21.34 -21.73 7.68
N GLY A 860 -20.40 -20.91 8.17
CA GLY A 860 -20.62 -19.98 9.28
C GLY A 860 -20.55 -20.59 10.68
N LYS A 861 -20.28 -21.89 10.80
CA LYS A 861 -20.04 -22.59 12.07
C LYS A 861 -18.69 -22.21 12.70
N THR A 862 -18.52 -22.50 13.98
CA THR A 862 -17.30 -22.20 14.74
C THR A 862 -16.12 -23.05 14.24
N VAL A 863 -14.93 -22.44 14.19
CA VAL A 863 -13.63 -23.07 13.92
C VAL A 863 -12.91 -23.29 15.24
N ASP A 864 -13.31 -24.35 15.94
CA ASP A 864 -12.66 -24.80 17.17
C ASP A 864 -11.44 -25.70 16.86
N PRO A 865 -10.63 -26.10 17.87
CA PRO A 865 -9.49 -26.98 17.63
C PRO A 865 -9.84 -28.33 16.99
N SER A 866 -11.03 -28.88 17.27
CA SER A 866 -11.47 -30.17 16.71
C SER A 866 -11.73 -30.07 15.21
N TYR A 867 -12.24 -28.94 14.73
CA TYR A 867 -12.44 -28.69 13.29
C TYR A 867 -11.13 -28.81 12.49
N ILE A 868 -10.02 -28.36 13.08
CA ILE A 868 -8.70 -28.36 12.44
C ILE A 868 -7.98 -29.70 12.66
N ILE A 869 -8.08 -30.32 13.84
CA ILE A 869 -7.24 -31.48 14.18
C ILE A 869 -7.91 -32.82 13.82
N ASN A 870 -9.23 -32.94 13.95
CA ASN A 870 -9.90 -34.24 13.87
C ASN A 870 -10.33 -34.59 12.43
N GLY A 871 -9.80 -35.69 11.89
CA GLY A 871 -10.25 -36.27 10.61
C GLY A 871 -10.08 -35.36 9.39
N ALA A 872 -9.24 -34.33 9.49
CA ALA A 872 -9.02 -33.34 8.44
C ALA A 872 -7.78 -33.69 7.60
N LYS A 873 -7.96 -33.77 6.28
CA LYS A 873 -6.87 -33.82 5.30
C LYS A 873 -6.72 -32.43 4.69
N PHE A 874 -5.58 -31.79 4.93
CA PHE A 874 -5.28 -30.49 4.35
C PHE A 874 -4.40 -30.61 3.12
N GLU A 875 -4.65 -29.73 2.16
CA GLU A 875 -3.82 -29.55 0.98
C GLU A 875 -3.61 -28.05 0.72
N ILE A 876 -2.42 -27.69 0.25
CA ILE A 876 -2.11 -26.32 -0.21
C ILE A 876 -1.92 -26.36 -1.72
N ASP A 877 -2.68 -25.53 -2.44
CA ASP A 877 -2.60 -25.41 -3.90
C ASP A 877 -1.54 -24.39 -4.30
N ILE A 878 -0.41 -24.90 -4.81
CA ILE A 878 0.70 -24.08 -5.28
C ILE A 878 0.70 -24.10 -6.81
N ALA A 879 0.27 -22.98 -7.40
CA ALA A 879 0.24 -22.78 -8.85
C ALA A 879 -0.55 -23.85 -9.63
N GLY A 880 -1.63 -24.39 -9.05
CA GLY A 880 -2.50 -25.40 -9.66
C GLY A 880 -2.19 -26.83 -9.25
N ARG A 881 -1.14 -27.07 -8.45
CA ARG A 881 -0.80 -28.39 -7.89
C ARG A 881 -1.04 -28.39 -6.39
N LYS A 882 -1.85 -29.33 -5.91
CA LYS A 882 -2.14 -29.53 -4.49
C LYS A 882 -1.07 -30.40 -3.84
N TYR A 883 -0.54 -29.94 -2.71
CA TYR A 883 0.39 -30.70 -1.87
C TYR A 883 -0.26 -30.97 -0.52
N PRO A 884 -0.20 -32.21 -0.01
CA PRO A 884 -0.70 -32.51 1.32
C PRO A 884 0.05 -31.71 2.40
N ALA A 885 -0.68 -31.29 3.43
CA ALA A 885 -0.15 -30.49 4.52
C ALA A 885 -0.67 -31.00 5.87
N GLN A 886 0.18 -30.93 6.88
CA GLN A 886 -0.20 -31.19 8.27
C GLN A 886 -0.46 -29.87 8.99
N ALA A 887 -1.66 -29.72 9.58
CA ALA A 887 -2.04 -28.54 10.34
C ALA A 887 -1.70 -28.68 11.84
N SER A 888 -1.35 -27.56 12.48
CA SER A 888 -1.15 -27.43 13.92
C SER A 888 -1.69 -26.09 14.43
N LEU A 889 -2.19 -26.09 15.67
CA LEU A 889 -2.59 -24.89 16.41
C LEU A 889 -1.60 -24.48 17.50
N GLN A 890 -0.50 -25.20 17.61
CA GLN A 890 0.58 -24.91 18.54
C GLN A 890 1.91 -24.79 17.79
N PRO A 891 2.85 -23.98 18.30
CA PRO A 891 4.19 -23.98 17.76
C PRO A 891 4.77 -25.40 17.84
N PRO A 892 5.51 -25.85 16.81
CA PRO A 892 6.14 -27.16 16.80
C PRO A 892 7.11 -27.29 17.98
N LYS A 893 7.16 -28.49 18.59
CA LYS A 893 8.12 -28.78 19.67
C LYS A 893 9.54 -28.80 19.09
N MET A 894 10.28 -27.74 19.33
CA MET A 894 11.68 -27.60 18.91
C MET A 894 12.61 -27.69 20.11
N HIS A 895 13.74 -28.39 19.98
CA HIS A 895 14.78 -28.37 21.01
C HIS A 895 15.35 -26.96 21.14
N VAL A 896 15.11 -26.29 22.27
CA VAL A 896 15.70 -24.98 22.58
C VAL A 896 16.93 -25.21 23.44
N VAL A 897 18.11 -24.89 22.91
CA VAL A 897 19.33 -24.82 23.72
C VAL A 897 19.17 -23.66 24.70
N ARG A 898 19.09 -23.96 26.00
CA ARG A 898 18.93 -22.94 27.05
C ARG A 898 20.21 -22.10 27.18
N MET A 899 20.06 -20.81 27.48
CA MET A 899 21.20 -19.92 27.75
C MET A 899 22.04 -20.33 28.98
N ASP A 900 21.50 -21.17 29.87
CA ASP A 900 22.15 -21.58 31.11
C ASP A 900 23.03 -22.85 30.96
N GLY A 901 23.13 -23.42 29.75
CA GLY A 901 23.76 -24.73 29.53
C GLY A 901 25.27 -24.75 29.29
N PHE A 902 25.95 -23.61 29.12
CA PHE A 902 27.37 -23.55 28.74
C PHE A 902 28.26 -23.02 29.87
N ALA A 903 28.30 -23.72 31.00
CA ALA A 903 29.17 -23.35 32.12
C ALA A 903 30.69 -23.57 31.87
N SER A 904 31.13 -23.97 30.68
CA SER A 904 32.50 -24.47 30.45
C SER A 904 33.29 -23.88 29.28
N TYR A 905 32.76 -22.90 28.52
CA TYR A 905 33.58 -22.27 27.46
C TYR A 905 34.45 -21.14 28.02
N ARG A 906 35.75 -21.40 28.18
CA ARG A 906 36.76 -20.37 28.46
C ARG A 906 37.37 -19.88 27.13
N PRO A 907 37.31 -18.57 26.81
CA PRO A 907 38.00 -18.02 25.65
C PRO A 907 39.51 -18.30 25.71
N LYS A 908 40.14 -18.57 24.56
CA LYS A 908 41.60 -18.63 24.46
C LYS A 908 42.13 -17.20 24.58
N SER A 909 42.62 -16.84 25.76
CA SER A 909 43.23 -15.54 26.05
C SER A 909 44.28 -15.15 25.02
N ARG A 910 43.99 -14.16 24.18
CA ARG A 910 45.01 -13.27 23.61
C ARG A 910 44.72 -11.86 24.09
N GLY A 911 45.73 -11.26 24.70
CA GLY A 911 45.64 -10.15 25.65
C GLY A 911 44.79 -8.98 25.20
N ILE A 912 43.85 -8.60 26.06
CA ILE A 912 43.26 -7.27 26.11
C ILE A 912 44.18 -6.47 27.05
N VAL A 913 44.96 -5.53 26.51
CA VAL A 913 45.56 -4.48 27.33
C VAL A 913 44.45 -3.45 27.57
N ALA A 914 44.38 -3.01 28.83
CA ALA A 914 43.35 -2.19 29.46
C ALA A 914 43.01 -0.88 28.73
#